data_AF-A0A285EID0-F1
#
_entry.id   AF-A0A285EID0-F1
#
_cell.length_a   1.000
_cell.length_b   1.000
_cell.length_c   1.000
_cell.angle_alpha   90.00
_cell.angle_beta   90.00
_cell.angle_gamma   90.00
#
_symmetry.space_group_name_H-M   'P 1'
#
loop_
_entity.id
_entity.type
_entity.pdbx_description
1 polymer ?
#
loop_
_entity_poly.entity_id
_entity_poly.type
_entity_poly.pdbx_seq_one_letter_code
_entity_poly.pdbx_strand_id
1 'polypeptide(L)'
;MSAQAGWDGCDETDDGGHNRRRAPRPVLDSARDAVHSALVPPGTLHQRVTAALTNWQLDDAEELLADVETDISPYEASPADDAPATLGRAWADTLRAELLVRRLRVAGFTVVGDPVEPPHGTGSPPALDLHAGVAGLLDGAPTGSGTAVDGDPRAESASRAALAIALVRSAKAAFDASDDDLQRAAGLARHARIELLSRRIDAAMDEAVEAASLLDSTLPPSALLIDTLGTLAAVLADLELMPLALDYQRRAHEAAAAVPAPELPSDADGPDVLVARTATRLGELCAELGEALLDDGVPEVAAVHFAEARELAERALALLPPEAAGAVVAAQVVHGWALVGLGEHAAAAAPLRTAVRVTAAEGDRALLSAALLALGRALRRQGDGRGADEQLARALAVATEHGLPRLRRAALRELCTLHSELDDAGRALPYLQAYLADELDRVDERRTRWVELFGRRKSLLETERAAGQLRRQAYEDPLTHLPNRRYAEARLDVLLSSGAVPALAVVDVDRFKEVNDTAGHPTGDAVLRTVGELLIAGVRDTDEVCRWAGDEFVVLLPETTAEQAERALERTRRAVAAYDWAGRGVELPVTISVGIASATRGDDRRTLFAAADGVLYDAKRSGRNRVVRLSAKTQTRAGDSPLDALFGPSTPPATAVTDGSGGDDTTPAGTREPAVPAPRVPAVQPSPLDDPAGDPGGFAPLLVEPVDPPLGLGSPLEPALGPVPPVAAHPAEPAPPPAAPRHDAPAEPDVIWATGRGTEQVLALVREARRNFPDRPAVVVRATAETLVALASEHDAYTTVDAAAMSAAVGPLPDPAGRIGVLCGAGGDLPVAAEAAFAARVTGTEVVRVDDVGGNRLRPLLTDRSLLDDVDCLVVVAGMDASLAGLVGAMTDVPIVAVPTSTGQPGSFGGFSALLTMLNSASPGVVVSNIDNGHSAGVFAARIARRTRRG
;
A
#
# COMPACT_ATOMS: atom_id res chain seq x y z
N MET A 1 1.31 20.62 -57.11
CA MET A 1 0.48 21.58 -57.88
C MET A 1 -0.80 21.80 -57.09
N SER A 2 -1.13 23.08 -56.89
CA SER A 2 -2.19 23.67 -56.07
C SER A 2 -3.60 23.08 -56.26
N ALA A 3 -4.44 23.05 -55.22
CA ALA A 3 -5.38 24.14 -54.89
C ALA A 3 -6.49 23.68 -53.90
N GLN A 4 -6.95 24.65 -53.11
CA GLN A 4 -8.00 24.63 -52.08
C GLN A 4 -9.42 24.38 -52.61
N ALA A 5 -10.32 23.95 -51.71
CA ALA A 5 -11.49 24.73 -51.21
C ALA A 5 -12.74 23.86 -50.95
N GLY A 6 -13.46 24.15 -49.85
CA GLY A 6 -14.90 23.87 -49.75
C GLY A 6 -15.36 23.25 -48.43
N TRP A 7 -15.65 24.12 -47.45
CA TRP A 7 -16.49 23.83 -46.28
C TRP A 7 -17.95 24.12 -46.65
N ASP A 8 -18.90 23.36 -46.09
CA ASP A 8 -20.37 23.55 -45.93
C ASP A 8 -21.06 22.17 -46.02
N GLY A 9 -22.00 21.74 -45.18
CA GLY A 9 -22.74 22.36 -44.08
C GLY A 9 -23.58 21.30 -43.34
N CYS A 10 -24.09 21.71 -42.17
CA CYS A 10 -24.95 20.97 -41.25
C CYS A 10 -26.41 20.81 -41.72
N ASP A 11 -27.18 20.09 -40.89
CA ASP A 11 -28.65 19.95 -40.77
C ASP A 11 -29.24 18.71 -41.49
N GLU A 12 -30.11 17.86 -40.91
CA GLU A 12 -31.19 18.11 -39.93
C GLU A 12 -31.82 16.77 -39.41
N THR A 13 -32.50 16.86 -38.24
CA THR A 13 -33.73 16.13 -37.76
C THR A 13 -33.73 14.76 -37.03
N ASP A 14 -34.11 14.82 -35.74
CA ASP A 14 -35.17 14.12 -34.96
C ASP A 14 -35.58 12.67 -35.36
N ASP A 15 -35.87 11.72 -34.46
CA ASP A 15 -36.70 11.81 -33.25
C ASP A 15 -36.68 10.48 -32.45
N GLY A 16 -37.06 10.49 -31.16
CA GLY A 16 -37.60 9.29 -30.48
C GLY A 16 -36.88 8.78 -29.22
N GLY A 17 -37.35 9.28 -28.07
CA GLY A 17 -36.91 9.03 -26.69
C GLY A 17 -36.57 7.60 -26.25
N HIS A 18 -35.68 7.50 -25.26
CA HIS A 18 -35.92 6.86 -23.95
C HIS A 18 -34.81 7.24 -22.95
N ASN A 19 -35.25 7.42 -21.71
CA ASN A 19 -34.54 7.89 -20.52
C ASN A 19 -33.34 6.99 -20.15
N ARG A 20 -32.12 7.32 -20.59
CA ARG A 20 -30.87 6.85 -19.99
C ARG A 20 -30.08 8.06 -19.54
N ARG A 21 -29.73 8.09 -18.24
CA ARG A 21 -28.67 8.94 -17.69
C ARG A 21 -27.51 8.91 -18.68
N ARG A 22 -27.22 10.04 -19.33
CA ARG A 22 -25.93 10.23 -20.00
C ARG A 22 -24.90 10.08 -18.89
N ALA A 23 -24.21 8.95 -18.83
CA ALA A 23 -22.89 8.93 -18.24
C ALA A 23 -22.13 10.10 -18.88
N PRO A 24 -21.37 10.90 -18.11
CA PRO A 24 -20.48 11.88 -18.73
C PRO A 24 -19.67 11.13 -19.79
N ARG A 25 -19.68 11.64 -21.02
CA ARG A 25 -18.76 11.10 -22.04
C ARG A 25 -17.36 11.15 -21.41
N PRO A 26 -16.52 10.10 -21.58
CA PRO A 26 -15.12 10.25 -21.23
C PRO A 26 -14.62 11.51 -21.93
N VAL A 27 -13.93 12.36 -21.18
CA VAL A 27 -13.39 13.62 -21.66
C VAL A 27 -12.42 13.31 -22.80
N LEU A 28 -12.94 13.25 -24.02
CA LEU A 28 -12.17 13.46 -25.22
C LEU A 28 -12.05 14.97 -25.32
N ASP A 29 -10.97 15.49 -24.76
CA ASP A 29 -10.63 16.91 -24.87
C ASP A 29 -10.66 17.35 -26.34
N SER A 30 -11.23 18.53 -26.55
CA SER A 30 -11.62 19.05 -27.86
C SER A 30 -10.49 19.09 -28.88
N ALA A 31 -10.85 18.99 -30.17
CA ALA A 31 -9.96 18.91 -31.34
C ALA A 31 -9.02 20.12 -31.60
N ARG A 32 -8.76 20.96 -30.60
CA ARG A 32 -7.83 22.11 -30.71
C ARG A 32 -6.42 21.81 -30.19
N ASP A 33 -6.22 20.83 -29.31
CA ASP A 33 -4.91 20.55 -28.68
C ASP A 33 -4.46 19.09 -28.90
N ALA A 34 -3.83 18.83 -30.05
CA ALA A 34 -3.45 17.48 -30.49
C ALA A 34 -2.40 16.77 -29.59
N VAL A 35 -1.59 17.52 -28.84
CA VAL A 35 -0.51 16.97 -27.99
C VAL A 35 -1.04 16.48 -26.64
N HIS A 36 -1.98 17.21 -26.03
CA HIS A 36 -2.56 16.82 -24.73
C HIS A 36 -3.39 15.54 -24.81
N SER A 37 -4.17 15.36 -25.89
CA SER A 37 -4.94 14.14 -26.15
C SER A 37 -4.06 12.87 -26.27
N ALA A 38 -2.80 13.02 -26.71
CA ALA A 38 -1.87 11.91 -26.86
C ALA A 38 -1.23 11.43 -25.54
N LEU A 39 -1.26 12.25 -24.48
CA LEU A 39 -0.64 11.96 -23.18
C LEU A 39 -1.61 11.50 -22.09
N VAL A 40 -2.91 11.73 -22.29
CA VAL A 40 -3.97 11.16 -21.46
C VAL A 40 -4.26 9.74 -21.98
N PRO A 41 -4.27 8.69 -21.14
CA PRO A 41 -4.66 7.35 -21.60
C PRO A 41 -6.05 7.37 -22.24
N PRO A 42 -6.24 6.73 -23.40
CA PRO A 42 -5.35 5.77 -24.06
C PRO A 42 -4.37 6.33 -25.11
N GLY A 43 -4.01 7.62 -25.03
CA GLY A 43 -3.16 8.29 -26.01
C GLY A 43 -1.89 7.53 -26.38
N THR A 44 -1.52 7.56 -27.66
CA THR A 44 -0.41 6.76 -28.19
C THR A 44 0.95 7.16 -27.62
N LEU A 45 1.15 8.46 -27.36
CA LEU A 45 2.38 8.94 -26.74
C LEU A 45 2.48 8.46 -25.28
N HIS A 46 1.37 8.51 -24.54
CA HIS A 46 1.27 7.94 -23.19
C HIS A 46 1.73 6.48 -23.15
N GLN A 47 1.19 5.65 -24.07
CA GLN A 47 1.52 4.23 -24.14
C GLN A 47 3.00 3.98 -24.45
N ARG A 48 3.57 4.75 -25.39
CA ARG A 48 4.98 4.64 -25.77
C ARG A 48 5.91 5.03 -24.62
N VAL A 49 5.62 6.13 -23.93
CA VAL A 49 6.40 6.58 -22.77
C VAL A 49 6.30 5.57 -21.63
N THR A 50 5.08 5.10 -21.32
CA THR A 50 4.88 4.08 -20.27
C THR A 50 5.60 2.77 -20.58
N ALA A 51 5.60 2.34 -21.85
CA ALA A 51 6.35 1.17 -22.29
C ALA A 51 7.87 1.37 -22.12
N ALA A 52 8.41 2.52 -22.57
CA ALA A 52 9.82 2.85 -22.40
C ALA A 52 10.23 2.90 -20.92
N LEU A 53 9.42 3.54 -20.07
CA LEU A 53 9.65 3.58 -18.62
C LEU A 53 9.62 2.18 -18.01
N THR A 54 8.62 1.36 -18.33
CA THR A 54 8.51 -0.02 -17.85
C THR A 54 9.72 -0.86 -18.24
N ASN A 55 10.24 -0.65 -19.45
CA ASN A 55 11.40 -1.35 -20.01
C ASN A 55 12.74 -0.73 -19.63
N TRP A 56 12.76 0.30 -18.79
CA TRP A 56 13.97 1.04 -18.39
C TRP A 56 14.74 1.69 -19.55
N GLN A 57 14.06 1.95 -20.66
CA GLN A 57 14.57 2.74 -21.79
C GLN A 57 14.42 4.23 -21.47
N LEU A 58 15.19 4.70 -20.48
CA LEU A 58 15.03 6.05 -19.91
C LEU A 58 15.38 7.16 -20.91
N ASP A 59 16.36 6.92 -21.79
CA ASP A 59 16.74 7.87 -22.84
C ASP A 59 15.60 8.01 -23.88
N ASP A 60 14.99 6.89 -24.30
CA ASP A 60 13.83 6.89 -25.21
C ASP A 60 12.63 7.59 -24.57
N ALA A 61 12.37 7.32 -23.29
CA ALA A 61 11.29 7.99 -22.54
C ALA A 61 11.50 9.51 -22.44
N GLU A 62 12.75 9.94 -22.25
CA GLU A 62 13.12 11.36 -22.21
C GLU A 62 12.94 12.01 -23.58
N GLU A 63 13.40 11.36 -24.66
CA GLU A 63 13.22 11.84 -26.04
C GLU A 63 11.73 11.95 -26.39
N LEU A 64 10.92 10.96 -26.02
CA LEU A 64 9.46 10.99 -26.23
C LEU A 64 8.77 12.12 -25.45
N LEU A 65 9.31 12.52 -24.30
CA LEU A 65 8.76 13.58 -23.46
C LEU A 65 9.35 14.97 -23.78
N ALA A 66 10.40 15.05 -24.59
CA ALA A 66 11.12 16.30 -24.89
C ALA A 66 10.25 17.31 -25.64
N ASP A 67 9.38 16.85 -26.54
CA ASP A 67 8.51 17.68 -27.39
C ASP A 67 7.17 18.04 -26.74
N VAL A 68 6.92 17.54 -25.52
CA VAL A 68 5.71 17.87 -24.74
C VAL A 68 5.93 19.24 -24.08
N GLU A 69 5.25 20.27 -24.56
CA GLU A 69 5.31 21.69 -24.13
C GLU A 69 6.12 21.96 -22.86
N THR A 70 7.26 22.61 -23.06
CA THR A 70 8.14 23.21 -22.05
C THR A 70 7.58 24.54 -21.55
N ASP A 71 6.30 24.61 -21.17
CA ASP A 71 5.74 25.80 -20.54
C ASP A 71 6.13 25.83 -19.05
N ILE A 72 7.27 26.48 -18.83
CA ILE A 72 7.84 26.98 -17.57
C ILE A 72 7.85 25.95 -16.44
N SER A 73 9.05 25.44 -16.18
CA SER A 73 9.37 24.69 -14.97
C SER A 73 9.04 25.52 -13.72
N PRO A 74 8.28 24.99 -12.74
CA PRO A 74 7.88 25.70 -11.52
C PRO A 74 9.03 25.97 -10.53
N TYR A 75 10.29 25.85 -10.96
CA TYR A 75 11.43 26.36 -10.18
C TYR A 75 11.54 27.88 -10.17
N GLU A 76 10.81 28.57 -11.05
CA GLU A 76 10.44 29.96 -10.83
C GLU A 76 9.05 29.98 -10.17
N ALA A 77 9.03 30.05 -8.85
CA ALA A 77 7.81 30.34 -8.10
C ALA A 77 7.29 31.73 -8.52
N SER A 78 6.34 31.78 -9.46
CA SER A 78 5.55 33.00 -9.66
C SER A 78 4.53 33.08 -8.52
N PRO A 79 4.56 34.14 -7.69
CA PRO A 79 3.56 34.32 -6.65
C PRO A 79 2.27 34.83 -7.33
N ALA A 80 1.19 34.09 -7.14
CA ALA A 80 -0.18 34.46 -7.50
C ALA A 80 -0.45 34.72 -9.00
N ASP A 81 -1.05 33.73 -9.68
CA ASP A 81 -2.22 33.98 -10.54
C ASP A 81 -2.92 32.65 -10.93
N ASP A 82 -4.25 32.70 -10.87
CA ASP A 82 -5.21 31.60 -11.06
C ASP A 82 -5.27 31.09 -12.51
N ALA A 83 -4.46 30.08 -12.85
CA ALA A 83 -4.74 29.20 -13.99
C ALA A 83 -4.83 27.74 -13.51
N PRO A 84 -5.99 27.06 -13.61
CA PRO A 84 -6.09 25.65 -13.21
C PRO A 84 -5.21 24.81 -14.13
N ALA A 85 -4.32 24.00 -13.54
CA ALA A 85 -3.51 23.04 -14.29
C ALA A 85 -4.43 22.10 -15.10
N THR A 86 -4.19 21.99 -16.41
CA THR A 86 -4.98 21.10 -17.28
C THR A 86 -4.66 19.64 -16.98
N LEU A 87 -5.64 18.75 -17.12
CA LEU A 87 -5.48 17.32 -16.89
C LEU A 87 -4.35 16.72 -17.76
N GLY A 88 -4.21 17.17 -19.00
CA GLY A 88 -3.10 16.77 -19.90
C GLY A 88 -1.71 17.10 -19.33
N ARG A 89 -1.55 18.25 -18.64
CA ARG A 89 -0.30 18.61 -17.96
C ARG A 89 -0.06 17.70 -16.75
N ALA A 90 -1.09 17.40 -15.97
CA ALA A 90 -0.98 16.46 -14.85
C ALA A 90 -0.48 15.08 -15.29
N TRP A 91 -1.01 14.58 -16.41
CA TRP A 91 -0.55 13.34 -17.03
C TRP A 91 0.93 13.39 -17.45
N ALA A 92 1.35 14.45 -18.13
CA ALA A 92 2.77 14.65 -18.49
C ALA A 92 3.68 14.71 -17.26
N ASP A 93 3.26 15.43 -16.22
CA ASP A 93 4.02 15.60 -14.98
C ASP A 93 4.19 14.26 -14.24
N THR A 94 3.18 13.38 -14.23
CA THR A 94 3.35 12.01 -13.65
C THR A 94 4.38 11.18 -14.40
N LEU A 95 4.39 11.21 -15.74
CA LEU A 95 5.35 10.46 -16.55
C LEU A 95 6.77 10.99 -16.36
N ARG A 96 6.95 12.32 -16.31
CA ARG A 96 8.24 12.97 -16.03
C ARG A 96 8.73 12.67 -14.63
N ALA A 97 7.84 12.69 -13.63
CA ALA A 97 8.19 12.33 -12.27
C ALA A 97 8.71 10.89 -12.20
N GLU A 98 7.99 9.93 -12.81
CA GLU A 98 8.44 8.53 -12.86
C GLU A 98 9.81 8.38 -13.55
N LEU A 99 10.04 9.06 -14.68
CA LEU A 99 11.34 9.09 -15.36
C LEU A 99 12.46 9.54 -14.43
N LEU A 100 12.26 10.65 -13.71
CA LEU A 100 13.24 11.20 -12.78
C LEU A 100 13.52 10.25 -11.61
N VAL A 101 12.48 9.63 -11.04
CA VAL A 101 12.65 8.62 -9.97
C VAL A 101 13.46 7.43 -10.47
N ARG A 102 13.20 6.92 -11.67
CA ARG A 102 13.96 5.82 -12.27
C ARG A 102 15.42 6.22 -12.54
N ARG A 103 15.68 7.44 -13.03
CA ARG A 103 17.05 7.98 -13.21
C ARG A 103 17.80 8.07 -11.88
N LEU A 104 17.15 8.57 -10.82
CA LEU A 104 17.74 8.61 -9.48
C LEU A 104 18.12 7.21 -8.99
N ARG A 105 17.26 6.22 -9.25
CA ARG A 105 17.51 4.83 -8.88
C ARG A 105 18.70 4.23 -9.62
N VAL A 106 18.84 4.49 -10.92
CA VAL A 106 20.05 4.10 -11.70
C VAL A 106 21.30 4.76 -11.14
N ALA A 107 21.20 6.01 -10.66
CA ALA A 107 22.30 6.71 -10.01
C ALA A 107 22.57 6.25 -8.56
N GLY A 108 21.79 5.30 -8.02
CA GLY A 108 21.95 4.79 -6.65
C GLY A 108 21.28 5.65 -5.56
N PHE A 109 20.32 6.50 -5.92
CA PHE A 109 19.62 7.41 -5.01
C PHE A 109 18.11 7.15 -4.95
N THR A 110 17.50 7.44 -3.81
CA THR A 110 16.04 7.51 -3.65
C THR A 110 15.53 8.95 -3.84
N VAL A 111 14.20 9.14 -3.95
CA VAL A 111 13.57 10.47 -3.97
C VAL A 111 13.77 11.25 -2.66
N VAL A 112 14.15 10.57 -1.58
CA VAL A 112 14.50 11.19 -0.28
C VAL A 112 15.98 11.58 -0.23
N GLY A 113 16.78 11.23 -1.25
CA GLY A 113 18.21 11.56 -1.33
C GLY A 113 19.10 10.56 -0.59
N ASP A 114 18.50 9.55 0.04
CA ASP A 114 19.23 8.47 0.68
C ASP A 114 19.86 7.55 -0.37
N PRO A 115 21.14 7.17 -0.19
CA PRO A 115 21.77 6.15 -1.03
C PRO A 115 21.03 4.83 -0.85
N VAL A 116 20.82 4.12 -1.96
CA VAL A 116 20.27 2.76 -1.95
C VAL A 116 21.36 1.80 -1.45
N GLU A 117 21.52 1.70 -0.13
CA GLU A 117 22.49 0.90 0.67
C GLU A 117 23.93 0.74 0.12
N PRO A 118 24.98 1.12 0.88
CA PRO A 118 26.36 0.80 0.50
C PRO A 118 26.75 -0.62 0.94
N PRO A 119 27.60 -1.35 0.17
CA PRO A 119 28.33 -2.47 0.72
C PRO A 119 29.20 -1.99 1.88
N HIS A 120 29.28 -2.77 2.94
CA HIS A 120 29.97 -2.43 4.18
C HIS A 120 31.36 -1.81 3.97
N GLY A 121 31.58 -0.66 4.62
CA GLY A 121 32.91 -0.19 5.00
C GLY A 121 33.65 0.70 4.00
N THR A 122 33.22 1.94 3.83
CA THR A 122 34.14 3.10 3.81
C THR A 122 33.37 4.35 4.24
N GLY A 123 33.99 5.20 5.07
CA GLY A 123 33.35 6.38 5.62
C GLY A 123 32.78 7.27 4.52
N SER A 124 31.47 7.52 4.56
CA SER A 124 30.81 8.52 3.72
C SER A 124 29.90 9.41 4.56
N PRO A 125 29.71 10.67 4.14
CA PRO A 125 29.03 11.73 4.90
C PRO A 125 27.53 11.46 5.08
N PRO A 126 26.86 12.17 6.01
CA PRO A 126 25.47 11.91 6.41
C PRO A 126 24.44 12.01 5.27
N ALA A 127 23.30 11.35 5.47
CA ALA A 127 22.11 11.35 4.62
C ALA A 127 21.70 12.78 4.19
N LEU A 128 21.30 12.93 2.94
CA LEU A 128 20.95 14.22 2.35
C LEU A 128 19.48 14.55 2.70
N ASP A 129 19.25 15.48 3.62
CA ASP A 129 17.89 15.94 3.95
C ASP A 129 17.34 16.84 2.83
N LEU A 130 16.60 16.24 1.90
CA LEU A 130 15.95 16.96 0.80
C LEU A 130 14.81 17.89 1.25
N HIS A 131 14.27 17.73 2.45
CA HIS A 131 13.27 18.67 2.98
C HIS A 131 13.90 19.98 3.46
N ALA A 132 15.13 19.94 4.00
CA ALA A 132 15.89 21.14 4.37
C ALA A 132 16.43 21.90 3.14
N GLY A 133 16.86 21.19 2.09
CA GLY A 133 17.36 21.80 0.86
C GLY A 133 16.28 22.53 0.04
N VAL A 134 15.03 22.08 0.12
CA VAL A 134 13.88 22.72 -0.53
C VAL A 134 13.59 24.11 0.08
N ALA A 135 13.80 24.32 1.38
CA ALA A 135 13.65 25.65 1.99
C ALA A 135 14.70 26.66 1.46
N GLY A 136 15.95 26.22 1.31
CA GLY A 136 17.03 27.08 0.79
C GLY A 136 16.92 27.41 -0.71
N LEU A 137 16.33 26.51 -1.50
CA LEU A 137 16.04 26.71 -2.93
C LEU A 137 14.78 27.57 -3.16
N LEU A 138 13.80 27.54 -2.25
CA LEU A 138 12.58 28.35 -2.33
C LEU A 138 12.78 29.80 -1.82
N ASP A 139 13.72 30.04 -0.88
CA ASP A 139 13.91 31.35 -0.25
C ASP A 139 14.85 32.31 -1.02
N GLY A 140 15.33 31.95 -2.21
CA GLY A 140 16.07 32.89 -3.07
C GLY A 140 17.28 33.57 -2.40
N ALA A 141 17.94 32.89 -1.46
CA ALA A 141 19.12 33.45 -0.81
C ALA A 141 20.27 33.52 -1.84
N PRO A 142 20.90 34.70 -2.04
CA PRO A 142 22.04 34.79 -2.94
C PRO A 142 23.16 33.96 -2.34
N THR A 143 23.58 32.91 -3.05
CA THR A 143 24.80 32.17 -2.73
C THR A 143 25.94 33.18 -2.66
N GLY A 144 26.39 33.47 -1.44
CA GLY A 144 27.51 34.34 -1.18
C GLY A 144 28.73 33.85 -1.96
N SER A 145 29.35 34.78 -2.69
CA SER A 145 30.64 34.69 -3.37
C SER A 145 31.49 33.45 -3.07
N GLY A 146 31.66 32.60 -4.09
CA GLY A 146 32.71 31.57 -4.08
C GLY A 146 32.38 30.39 -4.97
N THR A 147 32.70 30.51 -6.27
CA THR A 147 32.86 29.41 -7.23
C THR A 147 31.81 28.30 -7.16
N ALA A 148 30.73 28.43 -7.94
CA ALA A 148 29.95 27.27 -8.36
C ALA A 148 30.92 26.29 -9.05
N VAL A 149 31.22 25.18 -8.38
CA VAL A 149 31.89 24.05 -9.00
C VAL A 149 30.81 23.35 -9.83
N ASP A 150 30.80 23.69 -11.11
CA ASP A 150 30.05 22.98 -12.15
C ASP A 150 30.48 21.50 -12.09
N GLY A 151 29.56 20.59 -11.74
CA GLY A 151 29.80 19.14 -11.76
C GLY A 151 29.75 18.37 -10.43
N ASP A 152 29.06 18.81 -9.38
CA ASP A 152 28.75 17.92 -8.24
C ASP A 152 27.54 17.01 -8.58
N PRO A 153 27.73 15.70 -8.84
CA PRO A 153 26.64 14.77 -9.17
C PRO A 153 25.59 14.65 -8.05
N ARG A 154 25.92 15.02 -6.81
CA ARG A 154 24.96 15.06 -5.71
C ARG A 154 24.02 16.26 -5.79
N ALA A 155 24.51 17.43 -6.21
CA ALA A 155 23.69 18.62 -6.41
C ALA A 155 22.68 18.44 -7.57
N GLU A 156 23.12 17.77 -8.65
CA GLU A 156 22.24 17.40 -9.76
C GLU A 156 21.16 16.39 -9.33
N SER A 157 21.54 15.36 -8.58
CA SER A 157 20.58 14.36 -8.06
C SER A 157 19.56 14.97 -7.10
N ALA A 158 20.00 15.87 -6.21
CA ALA A 158 19.11 16.61 -5.32
C ALA A 158 18.11 17.49 -6.08
N SER A 159 18.57 18.14 -7.15
CA SER A 159 17.72 18.95 -8.03
C SER A 159 16.67 18.08 -8.74
N ARG A 160 17.07 16.93 -9.30
CA ARG A 160 16.15 15.97 -9.93
C ARG A 160 15.10 15.42 -8.95
N ALA A 161 15.50 15.14 -7.69
CA ALA A 161 14.59 14.68 -6.66
C ALA A 161 13.56 15.75 -6.26
N ALA A 162 14.01 17.00 -6.08
CA ALA A 162 13.10 18.12 -5.83
C ALA A 162 12.09 18.31 -6.99
N LEU A 163 12.51 18.09 -8.23
CA LEU A 163 11.66 18.28 -9.42
C LEU A 163 10.59 17.19 -9.44
N ALA A 164 10.99 15.93 -9.21
CA ALA A 164 10.06 14.82 -9.13
C ALA A 164 8.97 15.07 -8.07
N ILE A 165 9.36 15.55 -6.88
CA ILE A 165 8.41 15.89 -5.80
C ILE A 165 7.44 17.00 -6.22
N ALA A 166 7.95 18.05 -6.87
CA ALA A 166 7.13 19.17 -7.33
C ALA A 166 6.11 18.73 -8.40
N LEU A 167 6.55 17.92 -9.37
CA LEU A 167 5.71 17.38 -10.44
C LEU A 167 4.61 16.47 -9.88
N VAL A 168 4.94 15.57 -8.95
CA VAL A 168 3.95 14.69 -8.30
C VAL A 168 2.90 15.51 -7.55
N ARG A 169 3.33 16.53 -6.79
CA ARG A 169 2.41 17.39 -6.02
C ARG A 169 1.48 18.18 -6.95
N SER A 170 2.02 18.76 -8.02
CA SER A 170 1.26 19.48 -9.05
C SER A 170 0.22 18.58 -9.70
N ALA A 171 0.65 17.40 -10.17
CA ALA A 171 -0.22 16.44 -10.82
C ALA A 171 -1.33 15.94 -9.87
N LYS A 172 -0.99 15.60 -8.63
CA LYS A 172 -1.96 15.16 -7.63
C LYS A 172 -3.04 16.21 -7.37
N ALA A 173 -2.65 17.47 -7.19
CA ALA A 173 -3.61 18.56 -7.01
C ALA A 173 -4.57 18.71 -8.21
N ALA A 174 -4.08 18.52 -9.44
CA ALA A 174 -4.91 18.56 -10.63
C ALA A 174 -5.89 17.36 -10.74
N PHE A 175 -5.44 16.14 -10.39
CA PHE A 175 -6.34 14.97 -10.33
C PHE A 175 -7.37 15.08 -9.21
N ASP A 176 -7.00 15.62 -8.05
CA ASP A 176 -7.90 15.84 -6.92
C ASP A 176 -8.96 16.92 -7.25
N ALA A 177 -8.60 17.93 -8.04
CA ALA A 177 -9.53 18.95 -8.53
C ALA A 177 -10.49 18.44 -9.62
N SER A 178 -10.23 17.26 -10.21
CA SER A 178 -11.13 16.67 -11.20
C SER A 178 -12.40 16.13 -10.55
N ASP A 179 -13.57 16.39 -11.16
CA ASP A 179 -14.86 15.82 -10.75
C ASP A 179 -15.07 14.37 -11.26
N ASP A 180 -14.08 13.78 -11.95
CA ASP A 180 -14.13 12.42 -12.48
C ASP A 180 -13.36 11.44 -11.58
N ASP A 181 -14.10 10.58 -10.86
CA ASP A 181 -13.55 9.54 -9.98
C ASP A 181 -12.56 8.62 -10.72
N LEU A 182 -12.76 8.35 -12.02
CA LEU A 182 -11.86 7.49 -12.79
C LEU A 182 -10.52 8.18 -13.08
N GLN A 183 -10.53 9.48 -13.39
CA GLN A 183 -9.30 10.26 -13.59
C GLN A 183 -8.51 10.37 -12.28
N ARG A 184 -9.21 10.59 -11.17
CA ARG A 184 -8.59 10.62 -9.84
C ARG A 184 -7.99 9.27 -9.48
N ALA A 185 -8.71 8.17 -9.69
CA ALA A 185 -8.20 6.82 -9.47
C ALA A 185 -6.96 6.52 -10.34
N ALA A 186 -6.95 6.97 -11.59
CA ALA A 186 -5.83 6.80 -12.50
C ALA A 186 -4.57 7.56 -12.04
N GLY A 187 -4.74 8.79 -11.56
CA GLY A 187 -3.67 9.59 -10.96
C GLY A 187 -3.11 8.94 -9.69
N LEU A 188 -3.97 8.47 -8.79
CA LEU A 188 -3.59 7.79 -7.55
C LEU A 188 -2.85 6.46 -7.81
N ALA A 189 -3.31 5.65 -8.78
CA ALA A 189 -2.64 4.40 -9.14
C ALA A 189 -1.21 4.62 -9.68
N ARG A 190 -1.01 5.69 -10.46
CA ARG A 190 0.34 6.08 -10.92
C ARG A 190 1.19 6.67 -9.81
N HIS A 191 0.59 7.46 -8.93
CA HIS A 191 1.31 7.97 -7.78
C HIS A 191 1.79 6.83 -6.87
N ALA A 192 0.95 5.83 -6.61
CA ALA A 192 1.33 4.63 -5.86
C ALA A 192 2.53 3.89 -6.50
N ARG A 193 2.60 3.84 -7.85
CA ARG A 193 3.75 3.30 -8.59
C ARG A 193 5.03 4.11 -8.36
N ILE A 194 4.94 5.44 -8.41
CA ILE A 194 6.09 6.33 -8.14
C ILE A 194 6.57 6.17 -6.69
N GLU A 195 5.65 6.04 -5.75
CA GLU A 195 5.94 5.83 -4.34
C GLU A 195 6.66 4.48 -4.10
N LEU A 196 6.23 3.41 -4.76
CA LEU A 196 6.93 2.12 -4.75
C LEU A 196 8.36 2.23 -5.29
N LEU A 197 8.55 2.90 -6.43
CA LEU A 197 9.88 3.12 -7.01
C LEU A 197 10.78 3.94 -6.08
N SER A 198 10.18 4.77 -5.23
CA SER A 198 10.84 5.58 -4.22
C SER A 198 11.08 4.85 -2.90
N ARG A 199 10.74 3.55 -2.80
CA ARG A 199 10.79 2.72 -1.57
C ARG A 199 9.90 3.23 -0.42
N ARG A 200 8.85 4.00 -0.71
CA ARG A 200 7.88 4.48 0.29
C ARG A 200 6.64 3.58 0.27
N ILE A 201 6.79 2.36 0.78
CA ILE A 201 5.77 1.30 0.75
C ILE A 201 4.45 1.75 1.39
N ASP A 202 4.52 2.41 2.53
CA ASP A 202 3.35 2.91 3.25
C ASP A 202 2.54 3.93 2.44
N ALA A 203 3.23 4.91 1.84
CA ALA A 203 2.59 5.89 0.98
C ALA A 203 1.99 5.23 -0.26
N ALA A 204 2.71 4.29 -0.88
CA ALA A 204 2.18 3.53 -2.00
C ALA A 204 0.91 2.73 -1.65
N MET A 205 0.87 2.13 -0.47
CA MET A 205 -0.30 1.43 0.03
C MET A 205 -1.50 2.36 0.23
N ASP A 206 -1.28 3.52 0.87
CA ASP A 206 -2.34 4.50 1.08
C ASP A 206 -2.93 4.98 -0.25
N GLU A 207 -2.09 5.36 -1.21
CA GLU A 207 -2.52 5.79 -2.56
C GLU A 207 -3.23 4.66 -3.33
N ALA A 208 -2.76 3.42 -3.20
CA ALA A 208 -3.39 2.26 -3.84
C ALA A 208 -4.77 1.94 -3.23
N VAL A 209 -4.93 2.05 -1.91
CA VAL A 209 -6.23 1.90 -1.23
C VAL A 209 -7.20 2.99 -1.68
N GLU A 210 -6.72 4.23 -1.77
CA GLU A 210 -7.50 5.36 -2.27
C GLU A 210 -7.96 5.13 -3.71
N ALA A 211 -7.06 4.75 -4.62
CA ALA A 211 -7.40 4.40 -6.00
C ALA A 211 -8.44 3.26 -6.06
N ALA A 212 -8.20 2.18 -5.32
CA ALA A 212 -9.06 1.01 -5.25
C ALA A 212 -10.48 1.35 -4.79
N SER A 213 -10.63 2.32 -3.88
CA SER A 213 -11.90 2.74 -3.32
C SER A 213 -12.79 3.55 -4.28
N LEU A 214 -12.19 4.17 -5.30
CA LEU A 214 -12.87 4.90 -6.36
C LEU A 214 -13.28 4.02 -7.54
N LEU A 215 -12.63 2.86 -7.73
CA LEU A 215 -12.84 1.94 -8.85
C LEU A 215 -14.04 1.01 -8.62
N ASP A 216 -15.25 1.55 -8.72
CA ASP A 216 -16.50 0.76 -8.66
C ASP A 216 -16.56 -0.29 -9.79
N SER A 217 -17.08 -1.46 -9.45
CA SER A 217 -17.42 -2.54 -10.37
C SER A 217 -18.43 -2.14 -11.45
N THR A 218 -19.22 -1.08 -11.24
CA THR A 218 -20.22 -0.61 -12.21
C THR A 218 -19.71 0.40 -13.23
N LEU A 219 -18.43 0.78 -13.18
CA LEU A 219 -17.85 1.70 -14.15
C LEU A 219 -17.89 1.09 -15.56
N PRO A 220 -18.30 1.87 -16.59
CA PRO A 220 -18.35 1.36 -17.94
C PRO A 220 -16.92 1.01 -18.43
N PRO A 221 -16.77 -0.06 -19.23
CA PRO A 221 -15.48 -0.43 -19.80
C PRO A 221 -14.95 0.72 -20.66
N SER A 222 -13.73 1.15 -20.42
CA SER A 222 -13.03 2.17 -21.19
C SER A 222 -11.54 1.89 -21.17
N ALA A 223 -10.81 2.45 -22.13
CA ALA A 223 -9.37 2.24 -22.20
C ALA A 223 -8.61 2.82 -20.97
N LEU A 224 -9.10 3.94 -20.42
CA LEU A 224 -8.59 4.50 -19.16
C LEU A 224 -8.85 3.57 -17.97
N LEU A 225 -10.02 2.94 -17.89
CA LEU A 225 -10.32 1.96 -16.84
C LEU A 225 -9.39 0.75 -16.92
N ILE A 226 -9.16 0.21 -18.12
CA ILE A 226 -8.27 -0.94 -18.33
C ILE A 226 -6.84 -0.60 -17.89
N ASP A 227 -6.32 0.55 -18.30
CA ASP A 227 -5.00 1.03 -17.92
C ASP A 227 -4.87 1.24 -16.40
N THR A 228 -5.90 1.84 -15.78
CA THR A 228 -5.93 2.11 -14.34
C THR A 228 -5.97 0.81 -13.53
N LEU A 229 -6.84 -0.13 -13.90
CA LEU A 229 -6.94 -1.44 -13.25
C LEU A 229 -5.64 -2.23 -13.39
N GLY A 230 -5.02 -2.22 -14.58
CA GLY A 230 -3.74 -2.89 -14.82
C GLY A 230 -2.58 -2.26 -14.03
N THR A 231 -2.54 -0.93 -13.94
CA THR A 231 -1.53 -0.21 -13.15
C THR A 231 -1.68 -0.54 -11.67
N LEU A 232 -2.91 -0.48 -11.14
CA LEU A 232 -3.21 -0.83 -9.77
C LEU A 232 -2.88 -2.30 -9.47
N ALA A 233 -3.24 -3.23 -10.36
CA ALA A 233 -2.90 -4.64 -10.22
C ALA A 233 -1.38 -4.86 -10.13
N ALA A 234 -0.60 -4.18 -10.97
CA ALA A 234 0.85 -4.27 -10.93
C ALA A 234 1.43 -3.67 -9.63
N VAL A 235 0.88 -2.56 -9.12
CA VAL A 235 1.27 -1.98 -7.82
C VAL A 235 0.97 -2.95 -6.68
N LEU A 236 -0.22 -3.55 -6.67
CA LEU A 236 -0.61 -4.54 -5.66
C LEU A 236 0.27 -5.78 -5.70
N ALA A 237 0.66 -6.22 -6.89
CA ALA A 237 1.57 -7.36 -7.04
C ALA A 237 2.98 -7.02 -6.48
N ASP A 238 3.48 -5.80 -6.72
CA ASP A 238 4.75 -5.33 -6.15
C ASP A 238 4.70 -5.14 -4.63
N LEU A 239 3.51 -4.83 -4.08
CA LEU A 239 3.20 -4.83 -2.65
C LEU A 239 2.95 -6.25 -2.08
N GLU A 240 3.06 -7.29 -2.91
CA GLU A 240 2.85 -8.70 -2.56
C GLU A 240 1.42 -9.04 -2.11
N LEU A 241 0.45 -8.24 -2.56
CA LEU A 241 -0.98 -8.46 -2.38
C LEU A 241 -1.56 -9.26 -3.55
N MET A 242 -0.97 -10.43 -3.84
CA MET A 242 -1.23 -11.21 -5.06
C MET A 242 -2.72 -11.54 -5.31
N PRO A 243 -3.53 -11.97 -4.31
CA PRO A 243 -4.95 -12.23 -4.55
C PRO A 243 -5.72 -10.99 -5.04
N LEU A 244 -5.36 -9.80 -4.55
CA LEU A 244 -5.97 -8.54 -4.97
C LEU A 244 -5.48 -8.13 -6.36
N ALA A 245 -4.18 -8.28 -6.63
CA ALA A 245 -3.61 -8.03 -7.94
C ALA A 245 -4.32 -8.85 -9.03
N LEU A 246 -4.59 -10.14 -8.76
CA LEU A 246 -5.34 -11.01 -9.66
C LEU A 246 -6.78 -10.54 -9.90
N ASP A 247 -7.49 -10.09 -8.86
CA ASP A 247 -8.86 -9.58 -9.00
C ASP A 247 -8.91 -8.34 -9.91
N TYR A 248 -8.04 -7.36 -9.65
CA TYR A 248 -7.96 -6.14 -10.47
C TYR A 248 -7.50 -6.42 -11.89
N GLN A 249 -6.55 -7.33 -12.11
CA GLN A 249 -6.10 -7.69 -13.45
C GLN A 249 -7.15 -8.49 -14.23
N ARG A 250 -7.95 -9.33 -13.54
CA ARG A 250 -9.09 -10.04 -14.16
C ARG A 250 -10.15 -9.05 -14.61
N ARG A 251 -10.50 -8.08 -13.77
CA ARG A 251 -11.39 -6.97 -14.14
C ARG A 251 -10.87 -6.18 -15.33
N ALA A 252 -9.56 -5.93 -15.40
CA ALA A 252 -8.94 -5.27 -16.55
C ALA A 252 -9.11 -6.07 -17.85
N HIS A 253 -8.93 -7.40 -17.78
CA HIS A 253 -9.11 -8.30 -18.92
C HIS A 253 -10.58 -8.39 -19.37
N GLU A 254 -11.52 -8.49 -18.42
CA GLU A 254 -12.96 -8.48 -18.69
C GLU A 254 -13.40 -7.15 -19.32
N ALA A 255 -12.90 -6.01 -18.80
CA ALA A 255 -13.16 -4.71 -19.37
C ALA A 255 -12.61 -4.61 -20.81
N ALA A 256 -11.39 -5.11 -21.07
CA ALA A 256 -10.80 -5.13 -22.41
C ALA A 256 -11.65 -5.92 -23.42
N ALA A 257 -12.22 -7.05 -23.00
CA ALA A 257 -13.12 -7.84 -23.85
C ALA A 257 -14.47 -7.14 -24.11
N ALA A 258 -14.86 -6.18 -23.26
CA ALA A 258 -16.15 -5.49 -23.33
C ALA A 258 -16.08 -4.09 -23.99
N VAL A 259 -14.89 -3.53 -24.24
CA VAL A 259 -14.74 -2.21 -24.87
C VAL A 259 -15.16 -2.25 -26.34
N PRO A 260 -16.07 -1.36 -26.80
CA PRO A 260 -16.41 -1.23 -28.21
C PRO A 260 -15.22 -0.74 -29.04
N ALA A 261 -14.97 -1.37 -30.20
CA ALA A 261 -13.93 -0.96 -31.16
C ALA A 261 -13.83 0.56 -31.48
N PRO A 262 -14.93 1.33 -31.66
CA PRO A 262 -14.84 2.76 -31.96
C PRO A 262 -14.37 3.65 -30.79
N GLU A 263 -14.25 3.11 -29.57
CA GLU A 263 -13.75 3.85 -28.39
C GLU A 263 -12.23 3.69 -28.20
N LEU A 264 -11.56 2.90 -29.05
CA LEU A 264 -10.11 2.74 -29.08
C LEU A 264 -9.47 3.72 -30.09
N PRO A 265 -8.29 4.31 -29.81
CA PRO A 265 -7.60 5.17 -30.76
C PRO A 265 -7.34 4.45 -32.09
N SER A 266 -7.45 5.16 -33.22
CA SER A 266 -7.20 4.59 -34.56
C SER A 266 -5.77 4.07 -34.76
N ASP A 267 -4.83 4.59 -33.98
CA ASP A 267 -3.40 4.28 -34.02
C ASP A 267 -2.98 3.37 -32.85
N ALA A 268 -3.92 2.97 -31.98
CA ALA A 268 -3.65 2.00 -30.93
C ALA A 268 -3.73 0.58 -31.48
N ASP A 269 -2.93 -0.31 -30.87
CA ASP A 269 -3.10 -1.76 -30.89
C ASP A 269 -4.60 -2.11 -30.94
N GLY A 270 -5.06 -2.79 -32.01
CA GLY A 270 -6.47 -3.11 -32.22
C GLY A 270 -7.10 -3.85 -31.02
N PRO A 271 -8.44 -3.95 -30.94
CA PRO A 271 -9.13 -4.53 -29.78
C PRO A 271 -8.59 -5.91 -29.39
N ASP A 272 -8.25 -6.75 -30.37
CA ASP A 272 -7.68 -8.09 -30.16
C ASP A 272 -6.31 -8.05 -29.46
N VAL A 273 -5.46 -7.06 -29.80
CA VAL A 273 -4.14 -6.90 -29.19
C VAL A 273 -4.28 -6.42 -27.75
N LEU A 274 -5.23 -5.53 -27.45
CA LEU A 274 -5.51 -5.08 -26.09
C LEU A 274 -6.01 -6.24 -25.20
N VAL A 275 -6.94 -7.05 -25.72
CA VAL A 275 -7.44 -8.25 -25.05
C VAL A 275 -6.30 -9.25 -24.81
N ALA A 276 -5.45 -9.47 -25.81
CA ALA A 276 -4.30 -10.36 -25.68
C ALA A 276 -3.28 -9.86 -24.64
N ARG A 277 -2.96 -8.57 -24.62
CA ARG A 277 -2.02 -7.98 -23.63
C ARG A 277 -2.53 -8.12 -22.21
N THR A 278 -3.83 -7.87 -21.98
CA THR A 278 -4.44 -8.03 -20.65
C THR A 278 -4.53 -9.50 -20.22
N ALA A 279 -4.78 -10.42 -21.16
CA ALA A 279 -4.75 -11.86 -20.93
C ALA A 279 -3.35 -12.35 -20.55
N THR A 280 -2.31 -11.90 -21.28
CA THR A 280 -0.91 -12.24 -20.99
C THR A 280 -0.51 -11.80 -19.59
N ARG A 281 -0.82 -10.55 -19.20
CA ARG A 281 -0.55 -10.04 -17.85
C ARG A 281 -1.30 -10.81 -16.77
N LEU A 282 -2.56 -11.20 -17.02
CA LEU A 282 -3.31 -12.04 -16.08
C LEU A 282 -2.67 -13.43 -15.94
N GLY A 283 -2.27 -14.03 -17.07
CA GLY A 283 -1.59 -15.32 -17.10
C GLY A 283 -0.24 -15.30 -16.37
N GLU A 284 0.51 -14.21 -16.47
CA GLU A 284 1.76 -14.00 -15.70
C GLU A 284 1.50 -14.02 -14.19
N LEU A 285 0.50 -13.26 -13.70
CA LEU A 285 0.12 -13.29 -12.28
C LEU A 285 -0.37 -14.68 -11.82
N CYS A 286 -1.13 -15.39 -12.67
CA CYS A 286 -1.54 -16.75 -12.37
C CYS A 286 -0.34 -17.71 -12.27
N ALA A 287 0.64 -17.59 -13.17
CA ALA A 287 1.85 -18.40 -13.12
C ALA A 287 2.70 -18.10 -11.88
N GLU A 288 2.80 -16.83 -11.48
CA GLU A 288 3.48 -16.43 -10.23
C GLU A 288 2.81 -17.00 -8.99
N LEU A 289 1.48 -16.88 -8.89
CA LEU A 289 0.73 -17.47 -7.78
C LEU A 289 0.88 -19.00 -7.77
N GLY A 290 0.87 -19.63 -8.95
CA GLY A 290 1.12 -21.05 -9.10
C GLY A 290 2.48 -21.48 -8.51
N GLU A 291 3.54 -20.70 -8.77
CA GLU A 291 4.87 -20.99 -8.19
C GLU A 291 4.87 -20.82 -6.66
N ALA A 292 4.26 -19.76 -6.13
CA ALA A 292 4.14 -19.59 -4.68
C ALA A 292 3.38 -20.76 -4.02
N LEU A 293 2.30 -21.23 -4.64
CA LEU A 293 1.54 -22.38 -4.16
C LEU A 293 2.30 -23.71 -4.26
N LEU A 294 3.19 -23.87 -5.25
CA LEU A 294 4.11 -25.01 -5.29
C LEU A 294 5.06 -24.98 -4.09
N ASP A 295 5.56 -23.81 -3.73
CA ASP A 295 6.46 -23.61 -2.60
C ASP A 295 5.76 -23.90 -1.27
N ASP A 296 4.49 -23.50 -1.14
CA ASP A 296 3.61 -23.80 0.01
C ASP A 296 3.24 -25.29 0.11
N GLY A 297 3.68 -26.13 -0.84
CA GLY A 297 3.42 -27.57 -0.83
C GLY A 297 1.99 -27.95 -1.21
N VAL A 298 1.27 -27.10 -1.95
CA VAL A 298 -0.11 -27.34 -2.42
C VAL A 298 -0.19 -27.48 -3.95
N PRO A 299 0.45 -28.51 -4.55
CA PRO A 299 0.61 -28.63 -6.00
C PRO A 299 -0.71 -28.80 -6.77
N GLU A 300 -1.75 -29.37 -6.13
CA GLU A 300 -3.07 -29.51 -6.75
C GLU A 300 -3.73 -28.14 -7.02
N VAL A 301 -3.57 -27.18 -6.11
CA VAL A 301 -4.09 -25.82 -6.26
C VAL A 301 -3.22 -25.03 -7.24
N ALA A 302 -1.90 -25.19 -7.16
CA ALA A 302 -0.96 -24.58 -8.10
C ALA A 302 -1.27 -24.96 -9.56
N ALA A 303 -1.58 -26.23 -9.82
CA ALA A 303 -1.89 -26.73 -11.16
C ALA A 303 -3.10 -26.03 -11.80
N VAL A 304 -4.09 -25.61 -11.01
CA VAL A 304 -5.26 -24.85 -11.50
C VAL A 304 -4.83 -23.50 -12.06
N HIS A 305 -3.96 -22.80 -11.35
CA HIS A 305 -3.46 -21.49 -11.78
C HIS A 305 -2.52 -21.59 -12.99
N PHE A 306 -1.67 -22.61 -13.08
CA PHE A 306 -0.88 -22.85 -14.28
C PHE A 306 -1.74 -23.23 -15.49
N ALA A 307 -2.81 -24.00 -15.30
CA ALA A 307 -3.75 -24.33 -16.37
C ALA A 307 -4.45 -23.08 -16.90
N GLU A 308 -4.89 -22.18 -16.00
CA GLU A 308 -5.46 -20.89 -16.39
C GLU A 308 -4.43 -20.01 -17.11
N ALA A 309 -3.19 -19.93 -16.62
CA ALA A 309 -2.11 -19.19 -17.28
C ALA A 309 -1.84 -19.70 -18.70
N ARG A 310 -1.85 -21.03 -18.91
CA ARG A 310 -1.71 -21.65 -20.23
C ARG A 310 -2.85 -21.24 -21.15
N GLU A 311 -4.09 -21.37 -20.70
CA GLU A 311 -5.28 -21.04 -21.49
C GLU A 311 -5.29 -19.55 -21.90
N LEU A 312 -4.95 -18.65 -20.99
CA LEU A 312 -4.86 -17.22 -21.27
C LEU A 312 -3.77 -16.92 -22.31
N ALA A 313 -2.60 -17.54 -22.18
CA ALA A 313 -1.50 -17.35 -23.12
C ALA A 313 -1.82 -17.92 -24.52
N GLU A 314 -2.46 -19.09 -24.60
CA GLU A 314 -2.92 -19.69 -25.86
C GLU A 314 -3.95 -18.79 -26.57
N ARG A 315 -4.92 -18.26 -25.83
CA ARG A 315 -5.91 -17.30 -26.37
C ARG A 315 -5.23 -16.01 -26.84
N ALA A 316 -4.28 -15.48 -26.06
CA ALA A 316 -3.52 -14.29 -26.45
C ALA A 316 -2.76 -14.52 -27.76
N LEU A 317 -2.04 -15.65 -27.89
CA LEU A 317 -1.31 -16.01 -29.10
C LEU A 317 -2.22 -16.19 -30.32
N ALA A 318 -3.46 -16.62 -30.14
CA ALA A 318 -4.43 -16.75 -31.22
C ALA A 318 -4.97 -15.40 -31.73
N LEU A 319 -4.98 -14.38 -30.87
CA LEU A 319 -5.47 -13.03 -31.18
C LEU A 319 -4.36 -12.10 -31.71
N LEU A 320 -3.10 -12.36 -31.35
CA LEU A 320 -2.00 -11.46 -31.67
C LEU A 320 -1.58 -11.56 -33.15
N PRO A 321 -1.51 -10.42 -33.86
CA PRO A 321 -0.98 -10.39 -35.22
C PRO A 321 0.55 -10.53 -35.21
N PRO A 322 1.17 -11.06 -36.28
CA PRO A 322 2.61 -11.28 -36.35
C PRO A 322 3.45 -9.99 -36.22
N GLU A 323 2.87 -8.83 -36.54
CA GLU A 323 3.50 -7.51 -36.39
C GLU A 323 3.67 -7.10 -34.91
N ALA A 324 2.88 -7.67 -33.98
CA ALA A 324 2.96 -7.39 -32.55
C ALA A 324 4.04 -8.24 -31.85
N ALA A 325 5.27 -8.24 -32.39
CA ALA A 325 6.35 -9.15 -31.99
C ALA A 325 6.60 -9.21 -30.47
N GLY A 326 6.69 -8.05 -29.80
CA GLY A 326 6.91 -8.01 -28.34
C GLY A 326 5.77 -8.64 -27.53
N ALA A 327 4.52 -8.39 -27.93
CA ALA A 327 3.36 -8.99 -27.27
C ALA A 327 3.27 -10.51 -27.50
N VAL A 328 3.66 -10.97 -28.69
CA VAL A 328 3.77 -12.41 -29.01
C VAL A 328 4.81 -13.08 -28.14
N VAL A 329 6.00 -12.47 -28.00
CA VAL A 329 7.08 -13.01 -27.16
C VAL A 329 6.65 -13.04 -25.68
N ALA A 330 5.96 -12.00 -25.20
CA ALA A 330 5.42 -11.98 -23.84
C ALA A 330 4.45 -13.14 -23.58
N ALA A 331 3.50 -13.38 -24.50
CA ALA A 331 2.58 -14.50 -24.40
C ALA A 331 3.31 -15.87 -24.47
N GLN A 332 4.36 -15.98 -25.29
CA GLN A 332 5.19 -17.19 -25.35
C GLN A 332 5.95 -17.48 -24.04
N VAL A 333 6.44 -16.44 -23.36
CA VAL A 333 7.10 -16.58 -22.05
C VAL A 333 6.11 -17.11 -21.01
N VAL A 334 4.91 -16.51 -20.91
CA VAL A 334 3.86 -16.97 -19.99
C VAL A 334 3.42 -18.40 -20.31
N HIS A 335 3.22 -18.72 -21.59
CA HIS A 335 2.90 -20.09 -22.01
C HIS A 335 4.00 -21.09 -21.60
N GLY A 336 5.27 -20.76 -21.86
CA GLY A 336 6.40 -21.58 -21.46
C GLY A 336 6.48 -21.78 -19.94
N TRP A 337 6.24 -20.73 -19.16
CA TRP A 337 6.19 -20.81 -17.70
C TRP A 337 5.06 -21.72 -17.22
N ALA A 338 3.85 -21.56 -17.76
CA ALA A 338 2.71 -22.41 -17.44
C ALA A 338 3.00 -23.90 -17.70
N LEU A 339 3.63 -24.23 -18.84
CA LEU A 339 4.09 -25.59 -19.14
C LEU A 339 5.09 -26.12 -18.11
N VAL A 340 6.04 -25.28 -17.67
CA VAL A 340 7.02 -25.64 -16.63
C VAL A 340 6.31 -25.96 -15.31
N GLY A 341 5.31 -25.18 -14.92
CA GLY A 341 4.46 -25.42 -13.73
C GLY A 341 3.60 -26.69 -13.81
N LEU A 342 3.10 -27.02 -15.00
CA LEU A 342 2.32 -28.25 -15.27
C LEU A 342 3.19 -29.52 -15.41
N GLY A 343 4.51 -29.41 -15.25
CA GLY A 343 5.43 -30.53 -15.40
C GLY A 343 5.83 -30.86 -16.84
N GLU A 344 5.42 -30.05 -17.82
CA GLU A 344 5.77 -30.15 -19.25
C GLU A 344 7.08 -29.39 -19.59
N HIS A 345 8.03 -29.36 -18.66
CA HIS A 345 9.25 -28.55 -18.74
C HIS A 345 10.16 -28.89 -19.94
N ALA A 346 10.10 -30.11 -20.48
CA ALA A 346 10.80 -30.50 -21.71
C ALA A 346 10.26 -29.76 -22.96
N ALA A 347 8.93 -29.60 -23.05
CA ALA A 347 8.28 -28.89 -24.15
C ALA A 347 8.52 -27.38 -24.07
N ALA A 348 8.66 -26.84 -22.86
CA ALA A 348 8.85 -25.40 -22.62
C ALA A 348 10.25 -24.88 -22.98
N ALA A 349 11.31 -25.69 -22.85
CA ALA A 349 12.68 -25.19 -22.91
C ALA A 349 13.09 -24.60 -24.27
N ALA A 350 12.68 -25.20 -25.39
CA ALA A 350 13.03 -24.69 -26.72
C ALA A 350 12.33 -23.35 -27.07
N PRO A 351 11.02 -23.19 -26.83
CA PRO A 351 10.35 -21.89 -26.91
C PRO A 351 11.00 -20.83 -26.01
N LEU A 352 11.28 -21.15 -24.74
CA LEU A 352 11.88 -20.20 -23.79
C LEU A 352 13.31 -19.77 -24.20
N ARG A 353 14.14 -20.67 -24.74
CA ARG A 353 15.44 -20.31 -25.33
C ARG A 353 15.31 -19.37 -26.52
N THR A 354 14.20 -19.43 -27.24
CA THR A 354 13.92 -18.52 -28.35
C THR A 354 13.49 -17.15 -27.82
N ALA A 355 12.57 -17.14 -26.84
CA ALA A 355 12.16 -15.92 -26.16
C ALA A 355 13.35 -15.15 -25.57
N VAL A 356 14.25 -15.82 -24.82
CA VAL A 356 15.47 -15.20 -24.26
C VAL A 356 16.35 -14.54 -25.33
N ARG A 357 16.46 -15.15 -26.53
CA ARG A 357 17.26 -14.58 -27.62
C ARG A 357 16.61 -13.34 -28.23
N VAL A 358 15.28 -13.36 -28.39
CA VAL A 358 14.53 -12.24 -28.96
C VAL A 358 14.50 -11.06 -28.00
N THR A 359 14.17 -11.29 -26.73
CA THR A 359 14.09 -10.23 -25.71
C THR A 359 15.44 -9.59 -25.43
N ALA A 360 16.52 -10.38 -25.45
CA ALA A 360 17.88 -9.85 -25.34
C ALA A 360 18.26 -8.93 -26.52
N ALA A 361 17.74 -9.19 -27.72
CA ALA A 361 17.99 -8.37 -28.91
C ALA A 361 17.12 -7.10 -28.94
N GLU A 362 15.88 -7.18 -28.45
CA GLU A 362 14.93 -6.06 -28.39
C GLU A 362 15.21 -5.10 -27.22
N GLY A 363 15.94 -5.54 -26.20
CA GLY A 363 16.31 -4.70 -25.06
C GLY A 363 15.23 -4.59 -23.97
N ASP A 364 14.16 -5.39 -24.03
CA ASP A 364 13.15 -5.47 -22.97
C ASP A 364 13.70 -6.25 -21.77
N ARG A 365 14.13 -5.53 -20.74
CA ARG A 365 14.84 -6.09 -19.58
C ARG A 365 13.92 -6.85 -18.63
N ALA A 366 12.69 -6.40 -18.46
CA ALA A 366 11.72 -7.07 -17.60
C ALA A 366 11.32 -8.41 -18.21
N LEU A 367 10.98 -8.41 -19.50
CA LEU A 367 10.61 -9.62 -20.21
C LEU A 367 11.80 -10.58 -20.39
N LEU A 368 13.02 -10.06 -20.57
CA LEU A 368 14.24 -10.87 -20.55
C LEU A 368 14.44 -11.57 -19.21
N SER A 369 14.33 -10.86 -18.09
CA SER A 369 14.48 -11.46 -16.75
C SER A 369 13.42 -12.53 -16.48
N ALA A 370 12.16 -12.28 -16.85
CA ALA A 370 11.08 -13.27 -16.76
C ALA A 370 11.35 -14.51 -17.64
N ALA A 371 11.81 -14.32 -18.88
CA ALA A 371 12.15 -15.43 -19.79
C ALA A 371 13.34 -16.25 -19.27
N LEU A 372 14.37 -15.61 -18.72
CA LEU A 372 15.52 -16.27 -18.10
C LEU A 372 15.11 -17.08 -16.86
N LEU A 373 14.26 -16.51 -16.01
CA LEU A 373 13.72 -17.18 -14.83
C LEU A 373 12.91 -18.43 -15.21
N ALA A 374 11.98 -18.30 -16.15
CA ALA A 374 11.18 -19.42 -16.65
C ALA A 374 12.06 -20.51 -17.29
N LEU A 375 13.07 -20.12 -18.07
CA LEU A 375 14.03 -21.07 -18.66
C LEU A 375 14.88 -21.76 -17.58
N GLY A 376 15.36 -21.03 -16.58
CA GLY A 376 16.12 -21.57 -15.46
C GLY A 376 15.33 -22.62 -14.68
N ARG A 377 14.04 -22.34 -14.40
CA ARG A 377 13.11 -23.32 -13.82
C ARG A 377 12.94 -24.55 -14.69
N ALA A 378 12.78 -24.38 -16.00
CA ALA A 378 12.64 -25.49 -16.94
C ALA A 378 13.87 -26.40 -16.91
N LEU A 379 15.08 -25.83 -16.93
CA LEU A 379 16.35 -26.56 -16.91
C LEU A 379 16.57 -27.25 -15.55
N ARG A 380 16.26 -26.58 -14.44
CA ARG A 380 16.32 -27.17 -13.10
C ARG A 380 15.44 -28.41 -12.99
N ARG A 381 14.17 -28.31 -13.42
CA ARG A 381 13.22 -29.45 -13.42
C ARG A 381 13.59 -30.58 -14.39
N GLN A 382 14.40 -30.30 -15.41
CA GLN A 382 15.01 -31.32 -16.29
C GLN A 382 16.25 -32.02 -15.68
N GLY A 383 16.78 -31.50 -14.57
CA GLY A 383 18.05 -31.96 -13.98
C GLY A 383 19.30 -31.33 -14.60
N ASP A 384 19.18 -30.31 -15.47
CA ASP A 384 20.32 -29.54 -15.98
C ASP A 384 20.70 -28.42 -14.99
N GLY A 385 21.34 -28.80 -13.89
CA GLY A 385 21.69 -27.85 -12.81
C GLY A 385 22.65 -26.74 -13.26
N ARG A 386 23.58 -27.02 -14.17
CA ARG A 386 24.53 -26.01 -14.67
C ARG A 386 23.85 -25.01 -15.60
N GLY A 387 23.00 -25.48 -16.51
CA GLY A 387 22.20 -24.61 -17.36
C GLY A 387 21.23 -23.76 -16.54
N ALA A 388 20.62 -24.35 -15.51
CA ALA A 388 19.75 -23.63 -14.58
C ALA A 388 20.49 -22.50 -13.84
N ASP A 389 21.64 -22.80 -13.23
CA ASP A 389 22.48 -21.82 -12.51
C ASP A 389 22.81 -20.61 -13.40
N GLU A 390 23.26 -20.87 -14.63
CA GLU A 390 23.61 -19.82 -15.60
C GLU A 390 22.41 -18.90 -15.93
N GLN A 391 21.24 -19.47 -16.21
CA GLN A 391 20.07 -18.65 -16.57
C GLN A 391 19.49 -17.91 -15.36
N LEU A 392 19.45 -18.56 -14.18
CA LEU A 392 18.91 -17.95 -12.96
C LEU A 392 19.83 -16.83 -12.44
N ALA A 393 21.15 -17.01 -12.46
CA ALA A 393 22.10 -15.96 -12.11
C ALA A 393 21.99 -14.75 -13.04
N ARG A 394 21.79 -14.98 -14.35
CA ARG A 394 21.51 -13.91 -15.32
C ARG A 394 20.17 -13.22 -15.04
N ALA A 395 19.13 -13.98 -14.70
CA ALA A 395 17.83 -13.42 -14.33
C ALA A 395 17.95 -12.51 -13.11
N LEU A 396 18.69 -12.94 -12.08
CA LEU A 396 18.98 -12.18 -10.87
C LEU A 396 19.76 -10.90 -11.16
N ALA A 397 20.80 -10.98 -12.01
CA ALA A 397 21.61 -9.83 -12.39
C ALA A 397 20.74 -8.75 -13.08
N VAL A 398 19.97 -9.14 -14.11
CA VAL A 398 19.06 -8.24 -14.83
C VAL A 398 18.01 -7.65 -13.88
N ALA A 399 17.42 -8.47 -12.99
CA ALA A 399 16.42 -8.00 -12.04
C ALA A 399 17.00 -7.03 -11.00
N THR A 400 18.24 -7.23 -10.57
CA THR A 400 18.92 -6.36 -9.60
C THR A 400 19.31 -5.04 -10.24
N GLU A 401 19.96 -5.08 -11.41
CA GLU A 401 20.41 -3.90 -12.16
C GLU A 401 19.24 -2.97 -12.51
N HIS A 402 18.11 -3.54 -12.93
CA HIS A 402 16.92 -2.78 -13.33
C HIS A 402 15.85 -2.70 -12.24
N GLY A 403 16.20 -2.99 -10.98
CA GLY A 403 15.30 -2.76 -9.86
C GLY A 403 13.92 -3.43 -9.97
N LEU A 404 13.88 -4.69 -10.41
CA LEU A 404 12.68 -5.52 -10.58
C LEU A 404 12.50 -6.44 -9.36
N PRO A 405 11.86 -5.98 -8.27
CA PRO A 405 11.90 -6.65 -6.97
C PRO A 405 11.27 -8.05 -6.98
N ARG A 406 10.13 -8.23 -7.66
CA ARG A 406 9.45 -9.54 -7.78
C ARG A 406 10.32 -10.58 -8.48
N LEU A 407 10.86 -10.22 -9.65
CA LEU A 407 11.73 -11.11 -10.42
C LEU A 407 13.06 -11.38 -9.70
N ARG A 408 13.59 -10.39 -8.97
CA ARG A 408 14.78 -10.56 -8.13
C ARG A 408 14.52 -11.58 -7.03
N ARG A 409 13.45 -11.44 -6.26
CA ARG A 409 13.08 -12.39 -5.20
C ARG A 409 12.87 -13.80 -5.76
N ALA A 410 12.13 -13.91 -6.86
CA ALA A 410 11.90 -15.18 -7.52
C ALA A 410 13.22 -15.84 -7.98
N ALA A 411 14.16 -15.07 -8.55
CA ALA A 411 15.47 -15.59 -8.94
C ALA A 411 16.34 -16.01 -7.74
N LEU A 412 16.38 -15.21 -6.67
CA LEU A 412 17.08 -15.55 -5.42
C LEU A 412 16.56 -16.86 -4.83
N ARG A 413 15.23 -17.00 -4.78
CA ARG A 413 14.56 -18.19 -4.29
C ARG A 413 14.90 -19.42 -5.13
N GLU A 414 14.80 -19.33 -6.45
CA GLU A 414 15.13 -20.45 -7.35
C GLU A 414 16.61 -20.85 -7.29
N LEU A 415 17.53 -19.90 -7.15
CA LEU A 415 18.96 -20.17 -6.93
C LEU A 415 19.21 -20.86 -5.60
N CYS A 416 18.54 -20.42 -4.54
CA CYS A 416 18.59 -21.08 -3.23
C CYS A 416 18.12 -22.53 -3.33
N THR A 417 16.95 -22.77 -3.94
CA THR A 417 16.40 -24.12 -4.15
C THR A 417 17.35 -24.98 -4.99
N LEU A 418 17.88 -24.45 -6.09
CA LEU A 418 18.82 -25.17 -6.95
C LEU A 418 20.06 -25.61 -6.18
N HIS A 419 20.71 -24.71 -5.43
CA HIS A 419 21.93 -25.05 -4.70
C HIS A 419 21.65 -25.94 -3.49
N SER A 420 20.46 -25.87 -2.90
CA SER A 420 20.02 -26.86 -1.91
C SER A 420 19.83 -28.25 -2.53
N GLU A 421 19.26 -28.35 -3.73
CA GLU A 421 19.10 -29.63 -4.47
C GLU A 421 20.46 -30.23 -4.88
N LEU A 422 21.46 -29.37 -5.09
CA LEU A 422 22.83 -29.76 -5.42
C LEU A 422 23.73 -30.02 -4.18
N ASP A 423 23.19 -29.90 -2.96
CA ASP A 423 23.92 -30.03 -1.68
C ASP A 423 25.12 -29.05 -1.57
N ASP A 424 24.99 -27.84 -2.14
CA ASP A 424 25.98 -26.77 -2.11
C ASP A 424 25.53 -25.65 -1.16
N ALA A 425 25.68 -25.90 0.14
CA ALA A 425 25.32 -24.94 1.19
C ALA A 425 26.11 -23.61 1.07
N GLY A 426 27.34 -23.66 0.55
CA GLY A 426 28.20 -22.48 0.39
C GLY A 426 27.62 -21.48 -0.61
N ARG A 427 27.02 -21.98 -1.70
CA ARG A 427 26.31 -21.14 -2.68
C ARG A 427 24.87 -20.83 -2.29
N ALA A 428 24.17 -21.74 -1.59
CA ALA A 428 22.78 -21.54 -1.20
C ALA A 428 22.60 -20.43 -0.14
N LEU A 429 23.52 -20.34 0.82
CA LEU A 429 23.39 -19.45 1.99
C LEU A 429 23.34 -17.94 1.63
N PRO A 430 24.22 -17.40 0.76
CA PRO A 430 24.16 -15.99 0.38
C PRO A 430 22.86 -15.63 -0.34
N TYR A 431 22.33 -16.51 -1.19
CA TYR A 431 21.04 -16.29 -1.85
C TYR A 431 19.89 -16.30 -0.86
N LEU A 432 19.91 -17.19 0.13
CA LEU A 432 18.91 -17.22 1.20
C LEU A 432 18.97 -15.94 2.05
N GLN A 433 20.16 -15.47 2.42
CA GLN A 433 20.33 -14.23 3.17
C GLN A 433 19.78 -13.03 2.39
N ALA A 434 20.09 -12.92 1.10
CA ALA A 434 19.56 -11.87 0.24
C ALA A 434 18.05 -11.97 0.05
N TYR A 435 17.50 -13.19 -0.09
CA TYR A 435 16.07 -13.42 -0.19
C TYR A 435 15.35 -13.00 1.10
N LEU A 436 15.85 -13.40 2.26
CA LEU A 436 15.28 -13.05 3.56
C LEU A 436 15.39 -11.55 3.87
N ALA A 437 16.46 -10.89 3.41
CA ALA A 437 16.58 -9.44 3.48
C ALA A 437 15.51 -8.73 2.65
N ASP A 438 15.17 -9.27 1.47
CA ASP A 438 14.10 -8.75 0.61
C ASP A 438 12.68 -9.09 1.16
N GLU A 439 12.53 -10.11 2.02
CA GLU A 439 11.27 -10.57 2.65
C GLU A 439 10.98 -9.93 4.03
N LEU A 440 11.94 -9.24 4.63
CA LEU A 440 11.85 -8.74 6.02
C LEU A 440 10.76 -7.67 6.26
N ASP A 441 10.08 -7.20 5.20
CA ASP A 441 8.81 -6.48 5.33
C ASP A 441 7.65 -7.45 5.07
N ARG A 442 6.94 -7.89 6.10
CA ARG A 442 6.02 -9.05 6.03
C ARG A 442 4.75 -8.79 5.20
N VAL A 443 4.50 -9.66 4.23
CA VAL A 443 3.25 -9.74 3.43
C VAL A 443 1.99 -9.75 4.30
N ASP A 444 2.02 -10.46 5.43
CA ASP A 444 0.87 -10.59 6.33
C ASP A 444 0.50 -9.28 7.04
N GLU A 445 1.51 -8.47 7.38
CA GLU A 445 1.31 -7.14 7.95
C GLU A 445 0.69 -6.21 6.89
N ARG A 446 1.19 -6.24 5.65
CA ARG A 446 0.62 -5.49 4.53
C ARG A 446 -0.80 -5.90 4.19
N ARG A 447 -1.11 -7.20 4.19
CA ARG A 447 -2.46 -7.71 3.91
C ARG A 447 -3.46 -7.30 4.99
N THR A 448 -3.08 -7.43 6.25
CA THR A 448 -3.92 -7.01 7.39
C THR A 448 -4.16 -5.51 7.34
N ARG A 449 -3.09 -4.73 7.10
CA ARG A 449 -3.17 -3.27 6.96
C ARG A 449 -4.00 -2.85 5.75
N TRP A 450 -3.90 -3.54 4.61
CA TRP A 450 -4.77 -3.29 3.45
C TRP A 450 -6.25 -3.45 3.82
N VAL A 451 -6.62 -4.56 4.47
CA VAL A 451 -8.01 -4.81 4.86
C VAL A 451 -8.52 -3.72 5.80
N GLU A 452 -7.71 -3.30 6.76
CA GLU A 452 -8.06 -2.22 7.68
C GLU A 452 -8.23 -0.87 6.95
N LEU A 453 -7.23 -0.46 6.18
CA LEU A 453 -7.22 0.82 5.46
C LEU A 453 -8.35 0.88 4.43
N PHE A 454 -8.52 -0.18 3.64
CA PHE A 454 -9.56 -0.26 2.63
C PHE A 454 -10.96 -0.26 3.26
N GLY A 455 -11.16 -1.00 4.35
CA GLY A 455 -12.42 -0.99 5.10
C GLY A 455 -12.74 0.40 5.64
N ARG A 456 -11.76 1.07 6.25
CA ARG A 456 -11.91 2.44 6.78
C ARG A 456 -12.22 3.43 5.65
N ARG A 457 -11.49 3.36 4.53
CA ARG A 457 -11.69 4.31 3.42
C ARG A 457 -13.04 4.12 2.74
N LYS A 458 -13.45 2.88 2.48
CA LYS A 458 -14.76 2.59 1.92
C LYS A 458 -15.89 3.13 2.81
N SER A 459 -15.77 2.93 4.14
CA SER A 459 -16.74 3.50 5.08
C SER A 459 -16.78 5.03 5.04
N LEU A 460 -15.61 5.69 4.91
CA LEU A 460 -15.55 7.15 4.77
C LEU A 460 -16.24 7.63 3.49
N LEU A 461 -15.94 7.03 2.34
CA LEU A 461 -16.59 7.39 1.07
C LEU A 461 -18.10 7.15 1.10
N GLU A 462 -18.57 6.07 1.73
CA GLU A 462 -20.00 5.84 1.92
C GLU A 462 -20.64 6.94 2.77
N THR A 463 -19.97 7.37 3.85
CA THR A 463 -20.46 8.49 4.68
C THR A 463 -20.44 9.82 3.93
N GLU A 464 -19.42 10.10 3.13
CA GLU A 464 -19.33 11.30 2.29
C GLU A 464 -20.39 11.31 1.19
N ARG A 465 -20.62 10.17 0.54
CA ARG A 465 -21.70 10.00 -0.45
C ARG A 465 -23.07 10.18 0.20
N ALA A 466 -23.30 9.60 1.37
CA ALA A 466 -24.54 9.78 2.13
C ALA A 466 -24.72 11.24 2.55
N ALA A 467 -23.67 11.89 3.07
CA ALA A 467 -23.68 13.31 3.43
C ALA A 467 -23.92 14.20 2.20
N GLY A 468 -23.31 13.90 1.06
CA GLY A 468 -23.52 14.60 -0.19
C GLY A 468 -24.94 14.43 -0.74
N GLN A 469 -25.51 13.22 -0.65
CA GLN A 469 -26.92 12.99 -1.00
C GLN A 469 -27.87 13.75 -0.06
N LEU A 470 -27.61 13.71 1.24
CA LEU A 470 -28.37 14.49 2.22
C LEU A 470 -28.21 16.00 1.98
N ARG A 471 -27.02 16.47 1.60
CA ARG A 471 -26.75 17.87 1.26
C ARG A 471 -27.55 18.28 0.01
N ARG A 472 -27.55 17.47 -1.05
CA ARG A 472 -28.38 17.70 -2.24
C ARG A 472 -29.86 17.69 -1.91
N GLN A 473 -30.33 16.71 -1.13
CA GLN A 473 -31.73 16.66 -0.67
C GLN A 473 -32.12 17.86 0.23
N ALA A 474 -31.17 18.37 1.01
CA ALA A 474 -31.41 19.49 1.92
C ALA A 474 -31.37 20.85 1.18
N TYR A 475 -30.53 20.99 0.16
CA TYR A 475 -30.15 22.28 -0.43
C TYR A 475 -30.41 22.44 -1.93
N GLU A 476 -30.83 21.42 -2.66
CA GLU A 476 -31.22 21.54 -4.08
C GLU A 476 -32.73 21.36 -4.26
N ASP A 477 -33.26 21.95 -5.33
CA ASP A 477 -34.64 21.77 -5.78
C ASP A 477 -34.73 20.58 -6.75
N PRO A 478 -35.64 19.62 -6.55
CA PRO A 478 -35.69 18.40 -7.34
C PRO A 478 -36.18 18.57 -8.79
N LEU A 479 -36.78 19.72 -9.14
CA LEU A 479 -37.29 19.97 -10.48
C LEU A 479 -36.29 20.74 -11.34
N THR A 480 -35.67 21.78 -10.78
CA THR A 480 -34.76 22.67 -11.54
C THR A 480 -33.28 22.39 -11.27
N HIS A 481 -32.95 21.56 -10.26
CA HIS A 481 -31.58 21.33 -9.77
C HIS A 481 -30.84 22.58 -9.30
N LEU A 482 -31.55 23.71 -9.16
CA LEU A 482 -31.01 24.91 -8.55
C LEU A 482 -30.96 24.75 -7.03
N PRO A 483 -30.06 25.47 -6.33
CA PRO A 483 -30.14 25.61 -4.89
C PRO A 483 -31.54 26.04 -4.44
N ASN A 484 -32.05 25.42 -3.39
CA ASN A 484 -33.39 25.66 -2.89
C ASN A 484 -33.40 26.81 -1.87
N ARG A 485 -34.60 27.17 -1.40
CA ARG A 485 -34.80 28.20 -0.38
C ARG A 485 -33.91 28.05 0.86
N ARG A 486 -33.73 26.84 1.39
CA ARG A 486 -32.92 26.63 2.61
C ARG A 486 -31.46 27.01 2.38
N TYR A 487 -30.94 26.71 1.19
CA TYR A 487 -29.58 27.09 0.80
C TYR A 487 -29.45 28.61 0.70
N ALA A 488 -30.39 29.26 -0.02
CA ALA A 488 -30.39 30.70 -0.18
C ALA A 488 -30.44 31.45 1.16
N GLU A 489 -31.26 30.97 2.11
CA GLU A 489 -31.35 31.54 3.46
C GLU A 489 -30.02 31.40 4.21
N ALA A 490 -29.41 30.21 4.24
CA ALA A 490 -28.15 29.97 4.93
C ALA A 490 -27.00 30.78 4.32
N ARG A 491 -26.93 30.86 3.00
CA ARG A 491 -25.89 31.61 2.28
C ARG A 491 -26.00 33.11 2.55
N LEU A 492 -27.21 33.65 2.54
CA LEU A 492 -27.45 35.06 2.80
C LEU A 492 -27.13 35.43 4.26
N ASP A 493 -27.44 34.56 5.23
CA ASP A 493 -27.07 34.77 6.63
C ASP A 493 -25.53 34.83 6.80
N VAL A 494 -24.78 33.97 6.10
CA VAL A 494 -23.30 34.00 6.09
C VAL A 494 -22.77 35.31 5.49
N LEU A 495 -23.28 35.72 4.31
CA LEU A 495 -22.84 36.95 3.64
C LEU A 495 -23.11 38.21 4.46
N LEU A 496 -24.26 38.29 5.14
CA LEU A 496 -24.59 39.44 5.99
C LEU A 496 -23.75 39.44 7.28
N SER A 497 -23.48 38.26 7.86
CA SER A 497 -22.67 38.14 9.08
C SER A 497 -21.19 38.50 8.88
N SER A 498 -20.64 38.31 7.68
CA SER A 498 -19.27 38.72 7.33
C SER A 498 -19.13 40.23 7.10
N GLY A 499 -20.23 40.98 7.17
CA GLY A 499 -20.24 42.42 6.94
C GLY A 499 -20.23 42.81 5.45
N ALA A 500 -20.45 41.87 4.54
CA ALA A 500 -20.66 42.16 3.13
C ALA A 500 -21.98 42.90 2.90
N VAL A 501 -22.07 43.64 1.79
CA VAL A 501 -23.28 44.37 1.36
C VAL A 501 -23.80 43.80 0.04
N PRO A 502 -24.32 42.55 0.04
CA PRO A 502 -24.76 41.89 -1.19
C PRO A 502 -25.98 42.59 -1.82
N ALA A 503 -26.13 42.48 -3.14
CA ALA A 503 -27.41 42.71 -3.79
C ALA A 503 -28.22 41.40 -3.82
N LEU A 504 -29.53 41.54 -3.66
CA LEU A 504 -30.51 40.46 -3.70
C LEU A 504 -31.54 40.79 -4.77
N ALA A 505 -31.81 39.85 -5.67
CA ALA A 505 -32.92 39.95 -6.59
C ALA A 505 -33.95 38.85 -6.35
N VAL A 506 -35.23 39.21 -6.29
CA VAL A 506 -36.35 38.27 -6.28
C VAL A 506 -37.00 38.32 -7.66
N VAL A 507 -37.18 37.15 -8.25
CA VAL A 507 -37.64 36.94 -9.62
C VAL A 507 -38.90 36.09 -9.58
N ASP A 508 -39.91 36.46 -10.37
CA ASP A 508 -41.16 35.71 -10.49
C ASP A 508 -41.54 35.54 -11.96
N VAL A 509 -42.00 34.33 -12.32
CA VAL A 509 -42.50 34.04 -13.66
C VAL A 509 -43.92 34.57 -13.81
N ASP A 510 -44.09 35.54 -14.71
CA ASP A 510 -45.36 36.23 -14.89
C ASP A 510 -46.44 35.26 -15.40
N ARG A 511 -47.58 35.23 -14.70
CA ARG A 511 -48.77 34.45 -15.07
C ARG A 511 -48.50 32.95 -15.25
N PHE A 512 -47.55 32.39 -14.52
CA PHE A 512 -47.21 30.96 -14.60
C PHE A 512 -48.41 30.02 -14.39
N LYS A 513 -49.39 30.42 -13.56
CA LYS A 513 -50.65 29.68 -13.40
C LYS A 513 -51.43 29.53 -14.71
N GLU A 514 -51.50 30.57 -15.55
CA GLU A 514 -52.19 30.50 -16.85
C GLU A 514 -51.48 29.52 -17.80
N VAL A 515 -50.14 29.43 -17.72
CA VAL A 515 -49.34 28.45 -18.47
C VAL A 515 -49.69 27.02 -18.05
N ASN A 516 -49.75 26.76 -16.74
CA ASN A 516 -50.17 25.44 -16.22
C ASN A 516 -51.61 25.09 -16.57
N ASP A 517 -52.53 26.05 -16.44
CA ASP A 517 -53.96 25.85 -16.72
C ASP A 517 -54.22 25.59 -18.21
N THR A 518 -53.38 26.13 -19.10
CA THR A 518 -53.54 26.01 -20.57
C THR A 518 -52.77 24.82 -21.15
N ALA A 519 -51.51 24.64 -20.76
CA ALA A 519 -50.59 23.67 -21.37
C ALA A 519 -50.26 22.47 -20.48
N GLY A 520 -50.82 22.43 -19.26
CA GLY A 520 -50.61 21.36 -18.29
C GLY A 520 -49.32 21.49 -17.48
N HIS A 521 -49.32 20.86 -16.29
CA HIS A 521 -48.19 20.86 -15.37
C HIS A 521 -46.86 20.37 -15.97
N PRO A 522 -46.80 19.32 -16.83
CA PRO A 522 -45.52 18.89 -17.42
C PRO A 522 -44.86 19.97 -18.29
N THR A 523 -45.66 20.79 -18.97
CA THR A 523 -45.19 21.92 -19.77
C THR A 523 -44.73 23.06 -18.87
N GLY A 524 -45.48 23.36 -17.80
CA GLY A 524 -45.04 24.34 -16.79
C GLY A 524 -43.73 23.95 -16.11
N ASP A 525 -43.53 22.67 -15.81
CA ASP A 525 -42.27 22.15 -15.28
C ASP A 525 -41.10 22.34 -16.26
N ALA A 526 -41.34 22.18 -17.56
CA ALA A 526 -40.35 22.46 -18.60
C ALA A 526 -40.04 23.95 -18.72
N VAL A 527 -41.04 24.82 -18.54
CA VAL A 527 -40.85 26.27 -18.48
C VAL A 527 -39.96 26.65 -17.29
N LEU A 528 -40.21 26.11 -16.10
CA LEU A 528 -39.40 26.40 -14.92
C LEU A 528 -37.94 25.95 -15.06
N ARG A 529 -37.69 24.78 -15.66
CA ARG A 529 -36.34 24.31 -15.97
C ARG A 529 -35.60 25.28 -16.89
N THR A 530 -36.24 25.70 -17.97
CA THR A 530 -35.60 26.61 -18.94
C THR A 530 -35.47 28.05 -18.45
N VAL A 531 -36.41 28.55 -17.65
CA VAL A 531 -36.21 29.84 -16.96
C VAL A 531 -35.01 29.76 -16.02
N GLY A 532 -34.84 28.65 -15.29
CA GLY A 532 -33.66 28.41 -14.45
C GLY A 532 -32.34 28.41 -15.24
N GLU A 533 -32.29 27.68 -16.37
CA GLU A 533 -31.14 27.65 -17.28
C GLU A 533 -30.78 29.04 -17.81
N LEU A 534 -31.78 29.82 -18.23
CA LEU A 534 -31.59 31.18 -18.73
C LEU A 534 -31.13 32.15 -17.63
N LEU A 535 -31.61 31.98 -16.39
CA LEU A 535 -31.16 32.74 -15.23
C LEU A 535 -29.68 32.47 -14.94
N ILE A 536 -29.25 31.20 -14.94
CA ILE A 536 -27.84 30.81 -14.76
C ILE A 536 -26.97 31.44 -15.85
N ALA A 537 -27.35 31.29 -17.12
CA ALA A 537 -26.58 31.82 -18.25
C ALA A 537 -26.48 33.35 -18.26
N GLY A 538 -27.39 34.04 -17.56
CA GLY A 538 -27.43 35.51 -17.48
C GLY A 538 -26.58 36.12 -16.35
N VAL A 539 -26.08 35.31 -15.42
CA VAL A 539 -25.30 35.76 -14.25
C VAL A 539 -23.87 35.20 -14.29
N ARG A 540 -23.00 35.67 -13.39
CA ARG A 540 -21.60 35.21 -13.31
C ARG A 540 -21.48 33.95 -12.44
N ASP A 541 -20.36 33.24 -12.54
CA ASP A 541 -20.07 32.07 -11.69
C ASP A 541 -20.03 32.41 -10.18
N THR A 542 -19.77 33.68 -9.84
CA THR A 542 -19.80 34.19 -8.47
C THR A 542 -21.20 34.50 -7.94
N ASP A 543 -22.20 34.62 -8.83
CA ASP A 543 -23.59 34.91 -8.48
C ASP A 543 -24.38 33.59 -8.37
N GLU A 544 -25.28 33.49 -7.39
CA GLU A 544 -25.97 32.23 -7.10
C GLU A 544 -27.48 32.34 -7.39
N VAL A 545 -27.99 31.56 -8.35
CA VAL A 545 -29.43 31.48 -8.68
C VAL A 545 -30.07 30.35 -7.88
N CYS A 546 -31.10 30.66 -7.11
CA CYS A 546 -31.81 29.73 -6.25
C CYS A 546 -33.30 29.67 -6.62
N ARG A 547 -33.95 28.51 -6.49
CA ARG A 547 -35.41 28.40 -6.55
C ARG A 547 -36.01 28.57 -5.16
N TRP A 548 -36.88 29.57 -4.99
CA TRP A 548 -37.41 29.97 -3.70
C TRP A 548 -38.70 29.24 -3.34
N ALA A 549 -39.70 29.28 -4.23
CA ALA A 549 -40.96 28.56 -4.08
C ALA A 549 -41.72 28.57 -5.40
N GLY A 550 -42.32 27.46 -5.84
CA GLY A 550 -43.21 27.44 -7.02
C GLY A 550 -42.54 28.03 -8.27
N ASP A 551 -42.97 29.23 -8.66
CA ASP A 551 -42.54 30.06 -9.80
C ASP A 551 -41.58 31.21 -9.43
N GLU A 552 -41.14 31.27 -8.17
CA GLU A 552 -40.24 32.29 -7.65
C GLU A 552 -38.78 31.80 -7.59
N PHE A 553 -37.87 32.66 -8.03
CA PHE A 553 -36.43 32.47 -7.97
C PHE A 553 -35.77 33.63 -7.22
N VAL A 554 -34.60 33.39 -6.67
CA VAL A 554 -33.79 34.39 -5.96
C VAL A 554 -32.39 34.36 -6.55
N VAL A 555 -31.82 35.53 -6.80
CA VAL A 555 -30.43 35.66 -7.24
C VAL A 555 -29.65 36.39 -6.15
N LEU A 556 -28.64 35.72 -5.60
CA LEU A 556 -27.69 36.29 -4.65
C LEU A 556 -26.51 36.86 -5.44
N LEU A 557 -26.21 38.16 -5.27
CA LEU A 557 -25.10 38.81 -5.95
C LEU A 557 -24.12 39.42 -4.92
N PRO A 558 -23.13 38.63 -4.43
CA PRO A 558 -22.28 39.01 -3.29
C PRO A 558 -21.42 40.25 -3.53
N GLU A 559 -20.89 40.42 -4.75
CA GLU A 559 -19.93 41.48 -5.10
C GLU A 559 -20.46 42.44 -6.16
N THR A 560 -21.79 42.63 -6.20
CA THR A 560 -22.47 43.33 -7.28
C THR A 560 -23.32 44.48 -6.74
N THR A 561 -23.19 45.68 -7.31
CA THR A 561 -24.06 46.81 -6.93
C THR A 561 -25.47 46.65 -7.52
N ALA A 562 -26.48 47.31 -6.94
CA ALA A 562 -27.85 47.28 -7.47
C ALA A 562 -27.94 47.64 -8.96
N GLU A 563 -27.14 48.60 -9.43
CA GLU A 563 -27.11 49.03 -10.84
C GLU A 563 -26.51 47.97 -11.76
N GLN A 564 -25.49 47.24 -11.29
CA GLN A 564 -24.88 46.15 -12.04
C GLN A 564 -25.83 44.94 -12.10
N ALA A 565 -26.49 44.62 -10.99
CA ALA A 565 -27.52 43.60 -10.89
C ALA A 565 -28.69 43.90 -11.83
N GLU A 566 -29.16 45.16 -11.87
CA GLU A 566 -30.22 45.61 -12.77
C GLU A 566 -29.85 45.38 -14.25
N ARG A 567 -28.63 45.74 -14.65
CA ARG A 567 -28.17 45.50 -16.02
C ARG A 567 -28.08 44.03 -16.37
N ALA A 568 -27.64 43.18 -15.44
CA ALA A 568 -27.55 41.74 -15.66
C ALA A 568 -28.94 41.12 -15.83
N LEU A 569 -29.83 41.39 -14.88
CA LEU A 569 -31.18 40.82 -14.87
C LEU A 569 -32.07 41.39 -15.96
N GLU A 570 -31.83 42.61 -16.45
CA GLU A 570 -32.53 43.13 -17.63
C GLU A 570 -32.11 42.41 -18.92
N ARG A 571 -30.85 41.96 -19.04
CA ARG A 571 -30.44 41.09 -20.15
C ARG A 571 -31.13 39.74 -20.05
N THR A 572 -31.14 39.13 -18.86
CA THR A 572 -31.81 37.85 -18.62
C THR A 572 -33.30 37.93 -18.92
N ARG A 573 -33.99 38.98 -18.46
CA ARG A 573 -35.41 39.22 -18.73
C ARG A 573 -35.70 39.28 -20.22
N ARG A 574 -34.85 39.96 -21.00
CA ARG A 574 -34.98 40.01 -22.47
C ARG A 574 -34.76 38.65 -23.11
N ALA A 575 -33.78 37.88 -22.64
CA ALA A 575 -33.52 36.52 -23.12
C ALA A 575 -34.72 35.60 -22.86
N VAL A 576 -35.31 35.65 -21.66
CA VAL A 576 -36.53 34.89 -21.33
C VAL A 576 -37.70 35.30 -22.23
N ALA A 577 -37.94 36.61 -22.42
CA ALA A 577 -39.03 37.08 -23.26
C ALA A 577 -38.85 36.77 -24.76
N ALA A 578 -37.61 36.63 -25.23
CA ALA A 578 -37.27 36.34 -26.62
C ALA A 578 -37.07 34.85 -26.93
N TYR A 579 -37.12 33.98 -25.91
CA TYR A 579 -36.98 32.54 -26.08
C TYR A 579 -38.16 31.96 -26.89
N ASP A 580 -37.90 30.94 -27.70
CA ASP A 580 -38.92 30.28 -28.51
C ASP A 580 -39.79 29.34 -27.64
N TRP A 581 -40.78 29.94 -26.97
CA TRP A 581 -41.75 29.23 -26.14
C TRP A 581 -42.76 28.41 -26.96
N ALA A 582 -42.98 28.79 -28.23
CA ALA A 582 -43.88 28.06 -29.12
C ALA A 582 -43.30 26.68 -29.46
N GLY A 583 -41.99 26.60 -29.71
CA GLY A 583 -41.25 25.33 -29.85
C GLY A 583 -41.28 24.43 -28.59
N ARG A 584 -41.67 24.99 -27.42
CA ARG A 584 -41.87 24.25 -26.15
C ARG A 584 -43.34 24.00 -25.82
N GLY A 585 -44.27 24.25 -26.75
CA GLY A 585 -45.69 23.98 -26.57
C GLY A 585 -46.44 25.04 -25.75
N VAL A 586 -45.89 26.26 -25.63
CA VAL A 586 -46.55 27.39 -24.96
C VAL A 586 -46.85 28.48 -26.00
N GLU A 587 -48.14 28.73 -26.27
CA GLU A 587 -48.58 29.66 -27.32
C GLU A 587 -48.34 31.13 -26.99
N LEU A 588 -48.14 31.47 -25.71
CA LEU A 588 -47.89 32.83 -25.23
C LEU A 588 -46.44 32.98 -24.74
N PRO A 589 -45.79 34.12 -25.00
CA PRO A 589 -44.43 34.36 -24.53
C PRO A 589 -44.39 34.42 -22.99
N VAL A 590 -43.52 33.61 -22.38
CA VAL A 590 -43.28 33.65 -20.94
C VAL A 590 -42.37 34.83 -20.61
N THR A 591 -42.72 35.60 -19.58
CA THR A 591 -41.94 36.76 -19.11
C THR A 591 -41.64 36.64 -17.62
N ILE A 592 -40.64 37.38 -17.15
CA ILE A 592 -40.30 37.46 -15.72
C ILE A 592 -40.36 38.90 -15.22
N SER A 593 -40.79 39.07 -13.97
CA SER A 593 -40.68 40.32 -13.23
C SER A 593 -39.62 40.18 -12.14
N VAL A 594 -38.83 41.22 -11.92
CA VAL A 594 -37.66 41.19 -11.02
C VAL A 594 -37.65 42.40 -10.09
N GLY A 595 -37.48 42.18 -8.79
CA GLY A 595 -37.26 43.21 -7.78
C GLY A 595 -35.86 43.10 -7.16
N ILE A 596 -35.11 44.21 -7.15
CA ILE A 596 -33.73 44.25 -6.65
C ILE A 596 -33.62 45.16 -5.42
N ALA A 597 -32.96 44.65 -4.38
CA ALA A 597 -32.54 45.43 -3.21
C ALA A 597 -31.05 45.20 -2.90
N SER A 598 -30.39 46.20 -2.32
CA SER A 598 -29.03 46.06 -1.81
C SER A 598 -29.03 46.09 -0.29
N ALA A 599 -28.23 45.22 0.31
CA ALA A 599 -28.02 45.22 1.75
C ALA A 599 -27.32 46.51 2.19
N THR A 600 -27.74 47.00 3.35
CA THR A 600 -27.05 48.04 4.11
C THR A 600 -26.44 47.44 5.37
N ARG A 601 -25.42 48.11 5.91
CA ARG A 601 -24.67 47.58 7.06
C ARG A 601 -25.59 47.45 8.27
N GLY A 602 -25.78 46.23 8.76
CA GLY A 602 -26.69 45.90 9.87
C GLY A 602 -28.06 45.39 9.44
N ASP A 603 -28.33 45.27 8.13
CA ASP A 603 -29.52 44.57 7.66
C ASP A 603 -29.44 43.07 8.00
N ASP A 604 -30.59 42.52 8.40
CA ASP A 604 -30.78 41.09 8.47
C ASP A 604 -31.42 40.56 7.18
N ARG A 605 -31.35 39.23 6.99
CA ARG A 605 -31.92 38.56 5.82
C ARG A 605 -33.39 38.91 5.60
N ARG A 606 -34.18 39.04 6.68
CA ARG A 606 -35.62 39.33 6.61
C ARG A 606 -35.87 40.71 6.00
N THR A 607 -35.12 41.71 6.45
CA THR A 607 -35.26 43.10 5.98
C THR A 607 -34.87 43.21 4.51
N LEU A 608 -33.77 42.58 4.11
CA LEU A 608 -33.32 42.60 2.71
C LEU A 608 -34.27 41.88 1.76
N PHE A 609 -34.77 40.70 2.16
CA PHE A 609 -35.73 39.96 1.35
C PHE A 609 -37.06 40.71 1.20
N ALA A 610 -37.59 41.27 2.30
CA ALA A 610 -38.81 42.06 2.27
C ALA A 610 -38.68 43.32 1.39
N ALA A 611 -37.50 43.94 1.37
CA ALA A 611 -37.22 45.06 0.48
C ALA A 611 -37.25 44.63 -1.00
N ALA A 612 -36.60 43.53 -1.36
CA ALA A 612 -36.59 43.03 -2.74
C ALA A 612 -37.97 42.55 -3.21
N ASP A 613 -38.72 41.85 -2.34
CA ASP A 613 -40.09 41.39 -2.61
C ASP A 613 -41.07 42.56 -2.77
N GLY A 614 -40.96 43.59 -1.93
CA GLY A 614 -41.75 44.82 -2.08
C GLY A 614 -41.53 45.50 -3.45
N VAL A 615 -40.29 45.48 -3.94
CA VAL A 615 -39.96 46.02 -5.27
C VAL A 615 -40.49 45.14 -6.40
N LEU A 616 -40.43 43.82 -6.24
CA LEU A 616 -41.01 42.88 -7.19
C LEU A 616 -42.53 43.10 -7.30
N TYR A 617 -43.21 43.35 -6.17
CA TYR A 617 -44.63 43.66 -6.16
C TYR A 617 -44.95 44.93 -6.98
N ASP A 618 -44.13 45.97 -6.88
CA ASP A 618 -44.25 47.18 -7.70
C ASP A 618 -44.00 46.90 -9.19
N ALA A 619 -43.05 46.02 -9.52
CA ALA A 619 -42.80 45.56 -10.88
C ALA A 619 -44.04 44.87 -11.47
N LYS A 620 -44.68 43.98 -10.69
CA LYS A 620 -45.92 43.27 -11.08
C LYS A 620 -47.09 44.24 -11.28
N ARG A 621 -47.29 45.21 -10.37
CA ARG A 621 -48.38 46.21 -10.49
C ARG A 621 -48.20 47.18 -11.65
N SER A 622 -46.96 47.50 -11.99
CA SER A 622 -46.64 48.48 -13.04
C SER A 622 -46.80 47.91 -14.46
N GLY A 623 -47.23 46.66 -14.60
CA GLY A 623 -47.51 46.01 -15.88
C GLY A 623 -46.63 44.80 -16.21
N ARG A 624 -45.90 44.24 -15.22
CA ARG A 624 -45.06 43.03 -15.36
C ARG A 624 -43.93 43.17 -16.39
N ASN A 625 -43.19 42.08 -16.65
CA ASN A 625 -42.11 41.98 -17.62
C ASN A 625 -41.07 43.10 -17.50
N ARG A 626 -40.53 43.30 -16.30
CA ARG A 626 -39.57 44.38 -16.00
C ARG A 626 -38.70 44.10 -14.80
N VAL A 627 -37.57 44.78 -14.76
CA VAL A 627 -36.68 44.85 -13.60
C VAL A 627 -36.91 46.20 -12.90
N VAL A 628 -37.10 46.18 -11.58
CA VAL A 628 -37.22 47.38 -10.75
C VAL A 628 -36.24 47.26 -9.59
N ARG A 629 -35.65 48.37 -9.15
CA ARG A 629 -34.80 48.44 -7.96
C ARG A 629 -35.28 49.52 -7.00
N LEU A 630 -34.99 49.34 -5.71
CA LEU A 630 -35.11 50.43 -4.73
C LEU A 630 -34.08 51.54 -5.04
N SER A 631 -34.57 52.74 -5.28
CA SER A 631 -33.75 53.95 -5.32
C SER A 631 -33.50 54.41 -3.89
N ALA A 632 -32.25 54.71 -3.51
CA ALA A 632 -31.83 55.06 -2.14
C ALA A 632 -32.48 56.32 -1.51
N LYS A 633 -33.55 56.86 -2.10
CA LYS A 633 -34.44 57.86 -1.49
C LYS A 633 -35.82 57.24 -1.31
N THR A 634 -36.10 56.74 -0.11
CA THR A 634 -37.39 56.86 0.63
C THR A 634 -37.54 55.66 1.55
N GLN A 635 -37.30 55.86 2.84
CA GLN A 635 -38.11 55.20 3.87
C GLN A 635 -38.37 56.18 5.01
N THR A 636 -39.62 56.61 5.14
CA THR A 636 -40.22 56.96 6.43
C THR A 636 -41.11 55.79 6.79
N ARG A 637 -40.87 55.17 7.95
CA ARG A 637 -41.67 54.08 8.50
C ARG A 637 -43.15 54.49 8.55
N ALA A 638 -44.02 53.65 8.01
CA ALA A 638 -45.43 53.61 8.40
C ALA A 638 -45.73 52.19 8.90
N GLY A 639 -46.22 52.11 10.13
CA GLY A 639 -46.57 50.88 10.82
C GLY A 639 -47.86 50.24 10.30
N ASP A 640 -48.07 49.02 10.79
CA ASP A 640 -49.19 48.09 10.60
C ASP A 640 -49.29 47.48 9.19
N SER A 641 -48.50 46.43 8.99
CA SER A 641 -48.60 45.49 7.87
C SER A 641 -49.11 44.12 8.39
N PRO A 642 -49.78 43.29 7.58
CA PRO A 642 -50.41 42.02 7.99
C PRO A 642 -49.45 40.92 8.52
N LEU A 643 -48.18 41.27 8.74
CA LEU A 643 -47.06 40.38 9.06
C LEU A 643 -47.03 39.89 10.52
N ASP A 644 -47.77 40.53 11.44
CA ASP A 644 -47.87 40.06 12.84
C ASP A 644 -48.54 38.69 12.96
N ALA A 645 -49.32 38.27 11.94
CA ALA A 645 -49.95 36.95 11.90
C ALA A 645 -49.01 35.82 11.44
N LEU A 646 -47.88 36.11 10.79
CA LEU A 646 -46.94 35.12 10.26
C LEU A 646 -45.71 34.90 11.14
N PHE A 647 -45.29 35.90 11.92
CA PHE A 647 -43.98 35.85 12.61
C PHE A 647 -43.98 36.21 14.10
N GLY A 648 -45.11 36.62 14.69
CA GLY A 648 -45.22 36.99 16.10
C GLY A 648 -44.48 38.30 16.47
N PRO A 649 -44.81 38.93 17.62
CA PRO A 649 -44.28 40.27 17.94
C PRO A 649 -42.79 40.23 18.33
N SER A 650 -42.03 41.18 17.81
CA SER A 650 -40.60 41.36 18.05
C SER A 650 -40.32 42.29 19.24
N THR A 651 -39.66 41.78 20.28
CA THR A 651 -39.08 42.60 21.35
C THR A 651 -37.70 43.12 20.94
N PRO A 652 -37.40 44.43 21.10
CA PRO A 652 -36.08 44.97 20.79
C PRO A 652 -35.07 44.73 21.94
N PRO A 653 -33.79 44.50 21.65
CA PRO A 653 -32.75 44.44 22.66
C PRO A 653 -32.30 45.87 23.07
N ALA A 654 -32.12 46.07 24.38
CA ALA A 654 -31.60 47.30 24.94
C ALA A 654 -30.07 47.38 24.79
N THR A 655 -29.59 48.49 24.23
CA THR A 655 -28.18 48.90 24.27
C THR A 655 -27.93 49.79 25.49
N ALA A 656 -26.83 49.55 26.20
CA ALA A 656 -26.22 50.54 27.08
C ALA A 656 -24.70 50.40 27.04
N VAL A 657 -24.06 51.44 26.52
CA VAL A 657 -22.62 51.72 26.63
C VAL A 657 -22.45 52.64 27.84
N THR A 658 -21.52 52.32 28.75
CA THR A 658 -20.81 53.33 29.56
C THR A 658 -19.41 52.84 29.93
N ASP A 659 -18.43 53.72 29.68
CA ASP A 659 -17.04 53.68 30.12
C ASP A 659 -16.88 53.63 31.66
N GLY A 660 -15.72 53.19 32.15
CA GLY A 660 -15.23 53.60 33.47
C GLY A 660 -14.36 52.61 34.24
N SER A 661 -13.07 52.94 34.32
CA SER A 661 -12.00 52.53 35.25
C SER A 661 -12.35 51.98 36.65
N GLY A 662 -11.57 50.96 37.07
CA GLY A 662 -10.75 50.99 38.31
C GLY A 662 -11.37 50.55 39.65
N GLY A 663 -10.70 49.59 40.30
CA GLY A 663 -10.40 49.65 41.75
C GLY A 663 -11.34 48.94 42.74
N ASP A 664 -10.78 47.88 43.33
CA ASP A 664 -10.86 47.42 44.74
C ASP A 664 -12.18 47.04 45.46
N ASP A 665 -12.13 45.80 45.96
CA ASP A 665 -12.48 45.32 47.31
C ASP A 665 -13.86 45.61 47.93
N THR A 666 -14.66 44.55 48.14
CA THR A 666 -15.07 44.00 49.46
C THR A 666 -16.28 43.04 49.35
N THR A 667 -16.17 41.92 50.06
CA THR A 667 -17.14 40.81 50.27
C THR A 667 -18.28 41.19 51.26
N PRO A 668 -19.30 40.35 51.65
CA PRO A 668 -19.43 38.88 51.49
C PRO A 668 -20.86 38.27 51.26
N ALA A 669 -20.83 36.94 51.08
CA ALA A 669 -21.75 35.90 51.57
C ALA A 669 -23.10 35.60 50.85
N GLY A 670 -23.15 34.40 50.25
CA GLY A 670 -24.35 33.69 49.81
C GLY A 670 -24.01 32.29 49.29
N THR A 671 -23.99 31.31 50.20
CA THR A 671 -23.72 29.87 50.11
C THR A 671 -24.20 29.09 48.88
N ARG A 672 -23.30 28.29 48.27
CA ARG A 672 -23.56 26.92 47.75
C ARG A 672 -22.25 26.11 47.57
N GLU A 673 -22.35 24.82 47.86
CA GLU A 673 -21.34 23.77 48.08
C GLU A 673 -20.46 23.36 46.86
N PRO A 674 -19.37 22.59 47.08
CA PRO A 674 -18.16 22.63 46.24
C PRO A 674 -18.16 21.63 45.08
N ALA A 675 -17.61 22.07 43.95
CA ALA A 675 -17.21 21.23 42.83
C ALA A 675 -15.85 20.57 43.10
N VAL A 676 -15.75 19.28 42.77
CA VAL A 676 -14.57 18.43 42.84
C VAL A 676 -13.52 18.90 41.82
N PRO A 677 -12.24 19.13 42.22
CA PRO A 677 -11.17 19.45 41.28
C PRO A 677 -10.63 18.18 40.60
N ALA A 678 -10.38 18.30 39.29
CA ALA A 678 -9.68 17.31 38.48
C ALA A 678 -8.25 17.04 38.99
N PRO A 679 -7.73 15.80 38.88
CA PRO A 679 -6.41 15.44 39.39
C PRO A 679 -5.28 16.12 38.59
N ARG A 680 -4.32 16.68 39.33
CA ARG A 680 -3.04 17.20 38.81
C ARG A 680 -2.12 16.04 38.45
N VAL A 681 -1.63 16.02 37.22
CA VAL A 681 -0.56 15.12 36.77
C VAL A 681 0.78 15.64 37.35
N PRO A 682 1.57 14.81 38.04
CA PRO A 682 2.89 15.20 38.52
C PRO A 682 3.89 15.27 37.35
N ALA A 683 4.74 16.31 37.38
CA ALA A 683 5.84 16.48 36.45
C ALA A 683 6.85 15.33 36.58
N VAL A 684 7.12 14.65 35.47
CA VAL A 684 8.16 13.62 35.36
C VAL A 684 9.52 14.31 35.23
N GLN A 685 10.45 13.90 36.08
CA GLN A 685 11.84 14.34 36.08
C GLN A 685 12.61 13.79 34.87
N PRO A 686 13.56 14.54 34.29
CA PRO A 686 14.42 14.06 33.22
C PRO A 686 15.46 13.05 33.75
N SER A 687 15.63 11.94 33.03
CA SER A 687 16.67 10.93 33.26
C SER A 687 18.07 11.50 32.96
N PRO A 688 19.10 11.16 33.76
CA PRO A 688 20.46 11.63 33.55
C PRO A 688 21.29 10.55 32.83
N LEU A 689 21.67 10.77 31.57
CA LEU A 689 22.80 10.08 30.94
C LEU A 689 23.25 10.89 29.71
N ASP A 690 23.95 11.99 29.98
CA ASP A 690 24.93 12.57 29.07
C ASP A 690 26.19 12.81 29.91
N ASP A 691 27.21 11.96 29.73
CA ASP A 691 28.60 12.38 29.84
C ASP A 691 29.48 11.50 28.94
N PRO A 692 30.44 12.08 28.18
CA PRO A 692 31.23 11.38 27.17
C PRO A 692 32.62 11.02 27.71
N ALA A 693 32.98 9.74 27.79
CA ALA A 693 34.33 9.17 27.66
C ALA A 693 34.41 7.73 28.22
N GLY A 694 34.99 6.80 27.45
CA GLY A 694 35.55 5.56 28.00
C GLY A 694 35.13 4.25 27.32
N ASP A 695 35.91 3.83 26.33
CA ASP A 695 36.30 2.45 25.95
C ASP A 695 35.24 1.31 25.93
N PRO A 696 34.84 0.78 24.75
CA PRO A 696 34.04 -0.42 24.65
C PRO A 696 34.94 -1.68 24.56
N GLY A 697 35.21 -2.29 25.71
CA GLY A 697 35.71 -3.65 25.79
C GLY A 697 34.56 -4.67 25.80
N GLY A 698 34.57 -5.60 24.83
CA GLY A 698 34.02 -6.95 24.99
C GLY A 698 32.80 -7.29 24.15
N PHE A 699 33.03 -8.01 23.05
CA PHE A 699 32.56 -9.38 22.80
C PHE A 699 33.29 -9.88 21.53
N ALA A 700 34.30 -10.75 21.71
CA ALA A 700 35.01 -11.40 20.61
C ALA A 700 34.30 -12.70 20.20
N PRO A 701 34.29 -13.06 18.89
CA PRO A 701 33.58 -14.22 18.37
C PRO A 701 34.43 -15.49 18.38
N LEU A 702 33.80 -16.65 18.60
CA LEU A 702 34.35 -17.98 18.33
C LEU A 702 33.58 -18.60 17.17
N LEU A 703 34.10 -18.46 15.95
CA LEU A 703 33.87 -19.38 14.84
C LEU A 703 35.22 -19.63 14.19
N VAL A 704 35.64 -20.90 14.17
CA VAL A 704 36.94 -21.37 13.68
C VAL A 704 36.93 -21.45 12.15
N GLU A 705 38.06 -21.07 11.55
CA GLU A 705 38.35 -20.94 10.12
C GLU A 705 38.24 -22.24 9.30
N PRO A 706 37.91 -22.16 7.99
CA PRO A 706 38.19 -23.20 7.01
C PRO A 706 39.59 -23.05 6.41
N VAL A 707 40.21 -24.21 6.18
CA VAL A 707 41.50 -24.42 5.51
C VAL A 707 41.33 -24.31 3.98
N ASP A 708 42.19 -23.53 3.31
CA ASP A 708 42.35 -23.43 1.85
C ASP A 708 43.60 -24.24 1.38
N PRO A 709 43.90 -24.51 0.06
CA PRO A 709 43.17 -24.29 -1.22
C PRO A 709 43.27 -25.57 -2.15
N PRO A 710 43.16 -25.60 -3.52
CA PRO A 710 42.94 -24.53 -4.54
C PRO A 710 41.98 -24.84 -5.71
N LEU A 711 41.27 -23.82 -6.20
CA LEU A 711 40.78 -23.72 -7.58
C LEU A 711 40.87 -22.22 -7.95
N GLY A 712 41.51 -21.75 -9.02
CA GLY A 712 41.69 -22.34 -10.34
C GLY A 712 40.85 -21.59 -11.38
N LEU A 713 41.14 -20.29 -11.57
CA LEU A 713 40.83 -19.38 -12.70
C LEU A 713 39.70 -19.75 -13.71
N GLY A 714 38.69 -18.86 -13.81
CA GLY A 714 38.28 -18.29 -15.10
C GLY A 714 36.79 -18.15 -15.44
N SER A 715 36.20 -16.96 -15.24
CA SER A 715 35.21 -16.32 -16.16
C SER A 715 34.97 -14.84 -15.79
N PRO A 716 34.71 -13.90 -16.74
CA PRO A 716 34.78 -12.44 -16.50
C PRO A 716 33.50 -11.75 -15.97
N LEU A 717 32.56 -12.46 -15.35
CA LEU A 717 31.28 -11.87 -14.89
C LEU A 717 31.01 -12.24 -13.41
N GLU A 718 31.76 -11.62 -12.49
CA GLU A 718 31.47 -11.59 -11.05
C GLU A 718 31.52 -10.13 -10.56
N PRO A 719 30.66 -9.72 -9.61
CA PRO A 719 30.75 -8.40 -8.99
C PRO A 719 31.99 -8.32 -8.09
N ALA A 720 32.82 -7.28 -8.28
CA ALA A 720 34.02 -7.05 -7.50
C ALA A 720 33.69 -6.66 -6.05
N LEU A 721 33.96 -7.54 -5.10
CA LEU A 721 34.11 -7.19 -3.69
C LEU A 721 35.54 -6.68 -3.47
N GLY A 722 35.67 -5.44 -2.97
CA GLY A 722 36.95 -4.75 -2.84
C GLY A 722 37.96 -5.44 -1.91
N PRO A 723 39.26 -5.11 -2.01
CA PRO A 723 40.32 -5.77 -1.26
C PRO A 723 40.31 -5.36 0.22
N VAL A 724 40.37 -6.35 1.10
CA VAL A 724 40.67 -6.18 2.53
C VAL A 724 42.18 -5.87 2.69
N PRO A 725 42.60 -4.88 3.50
CA PRO A 725 44.01 -4.57 3.69
C PRO A 725 44.77 -5.73 4.37
N PRO A 726 46.06 -5.93 4.06
CA PRO A 726 46.83 -7.07 4.57
C PRO A 726 47.11 -6.91 6.08
N VAL A 727 46.76 -7.94 6.86
CA VAL A 727 47.17 -8.08 8.26
C VAL A 727 48.65 -8.49 8.28
N ALA A 728 49.47 -7.75 9.04
CA ALA A 728 50.87 -8.03 9.23
C ALA A 728 51.07 -9.37 9.97
N ALA A 729 52.04 -10.17 9.53
CA ALA A 729 52.34 -11.49 10.08
C ALA A 729 52.66 -11.45 11.58
N HIS A 730 51.91 -12.21 12.39
CA HIS A 730 52.29 -12.54 13.76
C HIS A 730 53.32 -13.69 13.77
N PRO A 731 54.37 -13.64 14.62
CA PRO A 731 55.39 -14.68 14.72
C PRO A 731 54.88 -15.92 15.50
N ALA A 732 55.42 -17.10 15.14
CA ALA A 732 55.03 -18.42 15.62
C ALA A 732 54.96 -18.57 17.16
N GLU A 733 53.85 -19.13 17.67
CA GLU A 733 53.68 -19.50 19.07
C GLU A 733 54.46 -20.78 19.47
N PRO A 734 54.97 -20.87 20.71
CA PRO A 734 55.69 -22.04 21.23
C PRO A 734 54.76 -23.13 21.79
N ALA A 735 55.27 -24.36 21.87
CA ALA A 735 54.55 -25.58 22.26
C ALA A 735 53.86 -25.50 23.66
N PRO A 736 52.72 -26.20 23.85
CA PRO A 736 51.89 -26.06 25.06
C PRO A 736 52.52 -26.74 26.29
N PRO A 737 52.28 -26.20 27.51
CA PRO A 737 52.79 -26.80 28.75
C PRO A 737 51.97 -28.03 29.18
N PRO A 738 52.53 -28.91 30.05
CA PRO A 738 51.85 -30.13 30.48
C PRO A 738 50.62 -29.83 31.36
N ALA A 739 49.57 -30.64 31.17
CA ALA A 739 48.24 -30.44 31.76
C ALA A 739 48.25 -30.39 33.31
N ALA A 740 47.57 -29.39 33.86
CA ALA A 740 47.29 -29.26 35.28
C ALA A 740 46.32 -30.37 35.78
N PRO A 741 46.40 -30.78 37.06
CA PRO A 741 45.53 -31.81 37.62
C PRO A 741 44.05 -31.37 37.58
N ARG A 742 43.18 -32.26 37.10
CA ARG A 742 41.73 -32.02 36.98
C ARG A 742 41.13 -31.87 38.39
N HIS A 743 40.57 -30.71 38.68
CA HIS A 743 39.67 -30.53 39.81
C HIS A 743 38.44 -31.44 39.64
N ASP A 744 37.92 -31.99 40.74
CA ASP A 744 36.69 -32.79 40.82
C ASP A 744 35.50 -32.00 40.26
N ALA A 745 35.31 -32.07 38.94
CA ALA A 745 34.13 -31.58 38.28
C ALA A 745 32.92 -32.42 38.72
N PRO A 746 31.72 -31.83 38.87
CA PRO A 746 30.53 -32.58 39.21
C PRO A 746 30.35 -33.75 38.22
N ALA A 747 30.03 -34.94 38.75
CA ALA A 747 29.92 -36.19 37.99
C ALA A 747 28.75 -36.14 37.00
N GLU A 748 28.97 -35.54 35.83
CA GLU A 748 28.02 -35.53 34.73
C GLU A 748 28.11 -36.83 33.93
N PRO A 749 26.98 -37.36 33.42
CA PRO A 749 26.99 -38.57 32.62
C PRO A 749 27.77 -38.38 31.31
N ASP A 750 28.50 -39.40 30.88
CA ASP A 750 29.17 -39.38 29.58
C ASP A 750 28.13 -39.57 28.47
N VAL A 751 28.00 -38.58 27.59
CA VAL A 751 27.00 -38.58 26.50
C VAL A 751 27.65 -39.09 25.20
N ILE A 752 27.02 -40.09 24.59
CA ILE A 752 27.43 -40.74 23.34
C ILE A 752 26.37 -40.43 22.28
N TRP A 753 26.77 -39.69 21.26
CA TRP A 753 25.92 -39.39 20.11
C TRP A 753 25.95 -40.57 19.13
N ALA A 754 24.83 -41.26 18.95
CA ALA A 754 24.77 -42.49 18.14
C ALA A 754 24.53 -42.24 16.64
N THR A 755 24.11 -41.02 16.25
CA THR A 755 23.87 -40.68 14.84
C THR A 755 25.13 -40.89 14.00
N GLY A 756 25.00 -41.65 12.91
CA GLY A 756 26.11 -41.97 11.99
C GLY A 756 27.10 -43.05 12.50
N ARG A 757 26.83 -43.69 13.64
CA ARG A 757 27.69 -44.75 14.21
C ARG A 757 27.03 -46.13 14.09
N GLY A 758 27.84 -47.17 13.88
CA GLY A 758 27.37 -48.56 13.89
C GLY A 758 27.13 -49.09 15.31
N THR A 759 26.26 -50.10 15.45
CA THR A 759 25.88 -50.71 16.74
C THR A 759 27.09 -51.08 17.62
N GLU A 760 28.08 -51.79 17.06
CA GLU A 760 29.30 -52.18 17.79
C GLU A 760 30.18 -50.99 18.21
N GLN A 761 30.20 -49.91 17.44
CA GLN A 761 30.95 -48.71 17.81
C GLN A 761 30.31 -48.04 19.04
N VAL A 762 28.98 -47.99 19.10
CA VAL A 762 28.24 -47.46 20.26
C VAL A 762 28.48 -48.34 21.49
N LEU A 763 28.38 -49.66 21.37
CA LEU A 763 28.66 -50.59 22.46
C LEU A 763 30.10 -50.46 22.98
N ALA A 764 31.09 -50.32 22.09
CA ALA A 764 32.49 -50.12 22.48
C ALA A 764 32.68 -48.85 23.33
N LEU A 765 32.04 -47.75 22.94
CA LEU A 765 32.12 -46.48 23.66
C LEU A 765 31.40 -46.55 25.01
N VAL A 766 30.26 -47.24 25.08
CA VAL A 766 29.56 -47.47 26.35
C VAL A 766 30.43 -48.31 27.28
N ARG A 767 31.05 -49.39 26.81
CA ARG A 767 32.00 -50.21 27.59
C ARG A 767 33.16 -49.36 28.11
N GLU A 768 33.69 -48.46 27.29
CA GLU A 768 34.78 -47.56 27.68
C GLU A 768 34.34 -46.54 28.73
N ALA A 769 33.23 -45.84 28.51
CA ALA A 769 32.68 -44.87 29.45
C ALA A 769 32.39 -45.51 30.82
N ARG A 770 31.78 -46.70 30.83
CA ARG A 770 31.49 -47.46 32.06
C ARG A 770 32.73 -47.96 32.79
N ARG A 771 33.81 -48.27 32.08
CA ARG A 771 35.10 -48.63 32.70
C ARG A 771 35.76 -47.41 33.33
N ASN A 772 35.74 -46.28 32.64
CA ASN A 772 36.37 -45.05 33.12
C ASN A 772 35.59 -44.45 34.29
N PHE A 773 34.26 -44.59 34.30
CA PHE A 773 33.39 -43.99 35.31
C PHE A 773 32.25 -44.93 35.71
N PRO A 774 32.51 -45.91 36.60
CA PRO A 774 31.53 -46.93 36.98
C PRO A 774 30.35 -46.39 37.80
N ASP A 775 30.52 -45.24 38.46
CA ASP A 775 29.52 -44.68 39.39
C ASP A 775 28.50 -43.73 38.72
N ARG A 776 28.55 -43.56 37.39
CA ARG A 776 27.63 -42.67 36.65
C ARG A 776 27.15 -43.28 35.33
N PRO A 777 25.95 -42.92 34.84
CA PRO A 777 25.42 -43.55 33.65
C PRO A 777 26.13 -43.06 32.39
N ALA A 778 26.36 -43.96 31.44
CA ALA A 778 26.70 -43.62 30.07
C ALA A 778 25.40 -43.44 29.28
N VAL A 779 25.17 -42.24 28.75
CA VAL A 779 23.92 -41.86 28.09
C VAL A 779 24.12 -41.89 26.58
N VAL A 780 23.32 -42.69 25.89
CA VAL A 780 23.30 -42.78 24.44
C VAL A 780 22.06 -42.07 23.93
N VAL A 781 22.24 -41.13 23.01
CA VAL A 781 21.15 -40.36 22.38
C VAL A 781 21.07 -40.61 20.88
N ARG A 782 19.85 -40.59 20.34
CA ARG A 782 19.55 -40.74 18.90
C ARG A 782 20.08 -42.04 18.29
N ALA A 783 19.90 -43.14 19.00
CA ALA A 783 20.31 -44.48 18.58
C ALA A 783 19.29 -45.13 17.64
N THR A 784 19.71 -46.13 16.87
CA THR A 784 18.78 -46.98 16.11
C THR A 784 18.08 -47.97 17.04
N ALA A 785 16.90 -48.47 16.65
CA ALA A 785 16.17 -49.47 17.44
C ALA A 785 17.01 -50.74 17.68
N GLU A 786 17.78 -51.17 16.68
CA GLU A 786 18.75 -52.26 16.78
C GLU A 786 19.81 -52.00 17.86
N THR A 787 20.36 -50.78 17.90
CA THR A 787 21.36 -50.39 18.90
C THR A 787 20.77 -50.38 20.32
N LEU A 788 19.53 -49.92 20.49
CA LEU A 788 18.86 -49.94 21.79
C LEU A 788 18.62 -51.38 22.29
N VAL A 789 18.19 -52.28 21.40
CA VAL A 789 18.02 -53.70 21.73
C VAL A 789 19.35 -54.34 22.10
N ALA A 790 20.44 -54.00 21.39
CA ALA A 790 21.77 -54.50 21.70
C ALA A 790 22.27 -53.99 23.06
N LEU A 791 22.08 -52.71 23.38
CA LEU A 791 22.42 -52.11 24.68
C LEU A 791 21.64 -52.75 25.84
N ALA A 792 20.35 -53.03 25.62
CA ALA A 792 19.52 -53.73 26.59
C ALA A 792 19.99 -55.18 26.77
N SER A 793 20.30 -55.90 25.68
CA SER A 793 20.71 -57.31 25.75
C SER A 793 22.09 -57.50 26.41
N GLU A 794 23.02 -56.57 26.22
CA GLU A 794 24.38 -56.69 26.76
C GLU A 794 24.49 -56.28 28.24
N HIS A 795 23.69 -55.30 28.68
CA HIS A 795 23.83 -54.68 30.00
C HIS A 795 22.57 -54.80 30.90
N ASP A 796 21.56 -55.54 30.44
CA ASP A 796 20.22 -55.89 30.98
C ASP A 796 19.83 -55.32 32.36
N ALA A 797 20.60 -55.60 33.43
CA ALA A 797 20.28 -55.15 34.78
C ALA A 797 20.50 -53.63 35.06
N TYR A 798 21.17 -52.90 34.17
CA TYR A 798 21.55 -51.50 34.38
C TYR A 798 21.21 -50.58 33.19
N THR A 799 20.39 -51.03 32.24
CA THR A 799 20.03 -50.22 31.06
C THR A 799 18.61 -49.68 31.19
N THR A 800 18.47 -48.36 31.22
CA THR A 800 17.18 -47.68 31.08
C THR A 800 17.03 -47.25 29.62
N VAL A 801 16.00 -47.75 28.93
CA VAL A 801 15.72 -47.41 27.52
C VAL A 801 14.44 -46.60 27.42
N ASP A 802 14.45 -45.56 26.59
CA ASP A 802 13.24 -44.85 26.17
C ASP A 802 13.14 -44.90 24.63
N ALA A 803 12.18 -45.70 24.16
CA ALA A 803 11.96 -45.93 22.74
C ALA A 803 11.39 -44.69 22.02
N ALA A 804 10.66 -43.81 22.72
CA ALA A 804 10.17 -42.58 22.11
C ALA A 804 11.29 -41.55 21.94
N ALA A 805 12.25 -41.53 22.86
CA ALA A 805 13.45 -40.69 22.80
C ALA A 805 14.57 -41.27 21.91
N MET A 806 14.41 -42.50 21.41
CA MET A 806 15.47 -43.28 20.76
C MET A 806 16.80 -43.24 21.55
N SER A 807 16.71 -43.36 22.88
CA SER A 807 17.83 -43.09 23.80
C SER A 807 17.91 -44.14 24.91
N ALA A 808 19.11 -44.34 25.46
CA ALA A 808 19.35 -45.29 26.56
C ALA A 808 20.40 -44.75 27.54
N ALA A 809 20.29 -45.17 28.80
CA ALA A 809 21.26 -44.87 29.85
C ALA A 809 21.72 -46.18 30.48
N VAL A 810 23.02 -46.44 30.44
CA VAL A 810 23.63 -47.66 30.97
C VAL A 810 24.39 -47.29 32.25
N GLY A 811 24.03 -47.86 33.38
CA GLY A 811 24.65 -47.58 34.69
C GLY A 811 23.68 -47.00 35.72
N PRO A 812 24.16 -46.73 36.95
CA PRO A 812 23.32 -46.20 38.03
C PRO A 812 22.84 -44.79 37.70
N LEU A 813 21.53 -44.54 37.85
CA LEU A 813 20.95 -43.22 37.73
C LEU A 813 21.06 -42.46 39.06
N PRO A 814 21.29 -41.14 39.04
CA PRO A 814 21.30 -40.32 40.26
C PRO A 814 19.91 -40.20 40.88
N ASP A 815 19.85 -40.03 42.21
CA ASP A 815 18.60 -39.76 42.92
C ASP A 815 17.94 -38.47 42.39
N PRO A 816 16.62 -38.47 42.12
CA PRO A 816 15.94 -37.32 41.55
C PRO A 816 15.85 -36.18 42.59
N ALA A 817 16.22 -34.97 42.16
CA ALA A 817 16.07 -33.76 42.96
C ALA A 817 15.50 -32.61 42.11
N GLY A 818 14.39 -32.03 42.54
CA GLY A 818 13.65 -31.04 41.75
C GLY A 818 12.80 -31.67 40.66
N ARG A 819 11.90 -30.88 40.10
CA ARG A 819 10.84 -31.31 39.19
C ARG A 819 10.76 -30.44 37.96
N ILE A 820 10.61 -31.06 36.79
CA ILE A 820 10.52 -30.37 35.49
C ILE A 820 9.22 -30.77 34.80
N GLY A 821 8.55 -29.79 34.20
CA GLY A 821 7.43 -30.03 33.29
C GLY A 821 7.91 -30.00 31.84
N VAL A 822 7.56 -31.00 31.03
CA VAL A 822 7.83 -31.03 29.59
C VAL A 822 6.50 -30.95 28.85
N LEU A 823 6.26 -29.86 28.14
CA LEU A 823 5.06 -29.60 27.36
C LEU A 823 5.36 -29.83 25.88
N CYS A 824 4.60 -30.71 25.25
CA CYS A 824 4.72 -31.03 23.83
C CYS A 824 3.56 -30.39 23.05
N GLY A 825 3.89 -29.56 22.06
CA GLY A 825 2.93 -28.79 21.26
C GLY A 825 1.99 -29.70 20.48
N ALA A 826 2.53 -30.49 19.56
CA ALA A 826 1.78 -31.42 18.71
C ALA A 826 2.40 -32.83 18.69
N GLY A 827 1.66 -33.81 18.17
CA GLY A 827 2.13 -35.21 18.10
C GLY A 827 3.44 -35.43 17.31
N GLY A 828 3.76 -34.54 16.37
CA GLY A 828 5.04 -34.56 15.64
C GLY A 828 6.25 -34.21 16.51
N ASP A 829 6.05 -33.41 17.56
CA ASP A 829 7.12 -32.94 18.46
C ASP A 829 7.50 -33.99 19.53
N LEU A 830 6.76 -35.10 19.57
CA LEU A 830 6.88 -36.15 20.58
C LEU A 830 8.30 -36.74 20.71
N PRO A 831 9.06 -37.01 19.63
CA PRO A 831 10.42 -37.54 19.76
C PRO A 831 11.36 -36.57 20.49
N VAL A 832 11.27 -35.27 20.19
CA VAL A 832 12.09 -34.23 20.81
C VAL A 832 11.66 -33.99 22.26
N ALA A 833 10.35 -34.00 22.55
CA ALA A 833 9.83 -33.94 23.91
C ALA A 833 10.22 -35.16 24.76
N ALA A 834 10.24 -36.35 24.15
CA ALA A 834 10.73 -37.57 24.79
C ALA A 834 12.23 -37.50 25.06
N GLU A 835 13.03 -36.97 24.12
CA GLU A 835 14.47 -36.74 24.30
C GLU A 835 14.74 -35.79 25.47
N ALA A 836 14.01 -34.67 25.57
CA ALA A 836 14.13 -33.74 26.69
C ALA A 836 13.75 -34.37 28.04
N ALA A 837 12.63 -35.10 28.08
CA ALA A 837 12.19 -35.78 29.29
C ALA A 837 13.16 -36.88 29.72
N PHE A 838 13.72 -37.64 28.77
CA PHE A 838 14.72 -38.66 29.03
C PHE A 838 16.01 -38.05 29.59
N ALA A 839 16.54 -37.00 28.92
CA ALA A 839 17.75 -36.30 29.34
C ALA A 839 17.64 -35.72 30.76
N ALA A 840 16.49 -35.12 31.09
CA ALA A 840 16.21 -34.60 32.42
C ALA A 840 16.19 -35.71 33.50
N ARG A 841 15.51 -36.83 33.24
CA ARG A 841 15.43 -37.97 34.18
C ARG A 841 16.80 -38.56 34.47
N VAL A 842 17.61 -38.82 33.44
CA VAL A 842 18.95 -39.42 33.62
C VAL A 842 19.95 -38.46 34.27
N THR A 843 19.66 -37.15 34.25
CA THR A 843 20.42 -36.11 34.96
C THR A 843 20.01 -35.96 36.43
N GLY A 844 18.97 -36.69 36.88
CA GLY A 844 18.54 -36.76 38.27
C GLY A 844 17.46 -35.75 38.64
N THR A 845 16.39 -35.68 37.84
CA THR A 845 15.20 -34.86 38.15
C THR A 845 13.92 -35.65 37.93
N GLU A 846 12.87 -35.31 38.68
CA GLU A 846 11.53 -35.80 38.41
C GLU A 846 10.98 -35.05 37.18
N VAL A 847 10.34 -35.77 36.26
CA VAL A 847 9.80 -35.19 35.02
C VAL A 847 8.33 -35.54 34.87
N VAL A 848 7.51 -34.51 34.66
CA VAL A 848 6.11 -34.64 34.26
C VAL A 848 6.00 -34.21 32.80
N ARG A 849 5.57 -35.13 31.92
CA ARG A 849 5.38 -34.82 30.49
C ARG A 849 3.90 -34.72 30.16
N VAL A 850 3.52 -33.67 29.45
CA VAL A 850 2.17 -33.47 28.92
C VAL A 850 2.25 -33.40 27.40
N ASP A 851 1.56 -34.33 26.75
CA ASP A 851 1.52 -34.44 25.29
C ASP A 851 0.27 -33.74 24.71
N ASP A 852 0.39 -33.18 23.51
CA ASP A 852 -0.70 -32.54 22.71
C ASP A 852 -1.37 -31.32 23.38
N VAL A 853 -0.59 -30.28 23.62
CA VAL A 853 -1.02 -29.04 24.28
C VAL A 853 -1.70 -28.06 23.32
N GLY A 854 -1.22 -27.96 22.07
CA GLY A 854 -1.65 -26.94 21.10
C GLY A 854 -3.08 -27.11 20.55
N GLY A 855 -3.58 -28.34 20.49
CA GLY A 855 -4.92 -28.65 19.96
C GLY A 855 -6.05 -28.61 21.02
N ASN A 856 -6.25 -29.73 21.72
CA ASN A 856 -7.45 -29.98 22.55
C ASN A 856 -7.26 -29.69 24.05
N ARG A 857 -6.05 -29.35 24.51
CA ARG A 857 -5.71 -29.27 25.95
C ARG A 857 -5.29 -27.88 26.45
N LEU A 858 -5.32 -26.85 25.60
CA LEU A 858 -5.07 -25.47 26.02
C LEU A 858 -6.09 -24.98 27.08
N ARG A 859 -7.37 -25.35 26.94
CA ARG A 859 -8.44 -24.97 27.88
C ARG A 859 -8.25 -25.52 29.30
N PRO A 860 -7.97 -26.83 29.50
CA PRO A 860 -7.59 -27.37 30.81
C PRO A 860 -6.38 -26.68 31.45
N LEU A 861 -5.32 -26.39 30.68
CA LEU A 861 -4.14 -25.65 31.16
C LEU A 861 -4.46 -24.21 31.58
N LEU A 862 -5.42 -23.56 30.93
CA LEU A 862 -5.94 -22.24 31.32
C LEU A 862 -6.80 -22.26 32.59
N THR A 863 -7.34 -23.43 32.97
CA THR A 863 -8.29 -23.58 34.09
C THR A 863 -7.63 -24.16 35.35
N ASP A 864 -6.61 -25.01 35.19
CA ASP A 864 -5.83 -25.62 36.27
C ASP A 864 -4.33 -25.32 36.09
N ARG A 865 -3.83 -24.34 36.85
CA ARG A 865 -2.44 -23.88 36.80
C ARG A 865 -1.46 -24.76 37.58
N SER A 866 -1.94 -25.77 38.31
CA SER A 866 -1.08 -26.65 39.11
C SER A 866 0.01 -27.34 38.27
N LEU A 867 -0.26 -27.61 37.00
CA LEU A 867 0.70 -28.21 36.06
C LEU A 867 1.83 -27.28 35.61
N LEU A 868 1.64 -25.95 35.74
CA LEU A 868 2.64 -24.94 35.40
C LEU A 868 3.43 -24.49 36.64
N ASP A 869 2.77 -24.44 37.80
CA ASP A 869 3.34 -23.87 39.02
C ASP A 869 3.99 -24.91 39.96
N ASP A 870 3.65 -26.21 39.83
CA ASP A 870 4.20 -27.32 40.64
C ASP A 870 5.46 -27.96 40.00
N VAL A 871 6.28 -27.14 39.33
CA VAL A 871 7.55 -27.53 38.72
C VAL A 871 8.60 -26.41 38.91
N ASP A 872 9.88 -26.79 38.99
CA ASP A 872 10.98 -25.84 39.19
C ASP A 872 11.49 -25.24 37.86
N CYS A 873 11.17 -25.86 36.70
CA CYS A 873 11.47 -25.38 35.35
C CYS A 873 10.55 -26.06 34.32
N LEU A 874 10.24 -25.36 33.22
CA LEU A 874 9.44 -25.88 32.10
C LEU A 874 10.28 -26.04 30.85
N VAL A 875 10.04 -27.09 30.08
CA VAL A 875 10.55 -27.27 28.72
C VAL A 875 9.34 -27.29 27.78
N VAL A 876 9.27 -26.34 26.84
CA VAL A 876 8.18 -26.26 25.86
C VAL A 876 8.73 -26.64 24.50
N VAL A 877 8.29 -27.78 23.97
CA VAL A 877 8.74 -28.31 22.69
C VAL A 877 7.63 -28.10 21.67
N ALA A 878 7.87 -27.29 20.64
CA ALA A 878 6.86 -26.97 19.64
C ALA A 878 7.46 -26.61 18.28
N GLY A 879 6.85 -27.14 17.22
CA GLY A 879 7.17 -26.78 15.83
C GLY A 879 6.09 -25.91 15.21
N MET A 880 4.92 -26.50 14.91
CA MET A 880 3.78 -25.77 14.33
C MET A 880 3.20 -24.72 15.28
N ASP A 881 3.16 -25.03 16.58
CA ASP A 881 2.60 -24.15 17.61
C ASP A 881 3.70 -23.38 18.35
N ALA A 882 4.70 -22.85 17.64
CA ALA A 882 5.87 -22.22 18.26
C ALA A 882 5.55 -21.02 19.19
N SER A 883 4.40 -20.37 18.98
CA SER A 883 3.87 -19.32 19.85
C SER A 883 3.47 -19.82 21.25
N LEU A 884 3.31 -21.14 21.43
CA LEU A 884 2.97 -21.77 22.71
C LEU A 884 3.99 -21.43 23.80
N ALA A 885 5.28 -21.36 23.48
CA ALA A 885 6.31 -21.01 24.45
C ALA A 885 6.11 -19.60 25.01
N GLY A 886 5.80 -18.63 24.15
CA GLY A 886 5.50 -17.27 24.55
C GLY A 886 4.19 -17.17 25.36
N LEU A 887 3.16 -17.91 24.96
CA LEU A 887 1.88 -17.94 25.66
C LEU A 887 2.01 -18.53 27.07
N VAL A 888 2.74 -19.64 27.23
CA VAL A 888 3.02 -20.24 28.54
C VAL A 888 3.86 -19.28 29.38
N GLY A 889 4.87 -18.61 28.79
CA GLY A 889 5.70 -17.63 29.49
C GLY A 889 4.93 -16.39 29.98
N ALA A 890 3.84 -16.02 29.34
CA ALA A 890 2.97 -14.95 29.83
C ALA A 890 2.08 -15.39 31.01
N MET A 891 2.02 -16.70 31.32
CA MET A 891 1.07 -17.27 32.28
C MET A 891 1.70 -17.77 33.58
N THR A 892 3.03 -17.92 33.65
CA THR A 892 3.75 -18.46 34.82
C THR A 892 5.07 -17.71 35.06
N ASP A 893 5.52 -17.67 36.31
CA ASP A 893 6.81 -17.12 36.71
C ASP A 893 7.93 -18.19 36.68
N VAL A 894 7.59 -19.44 36.34
CA VAL A 894 8.56 -20.54 36.23
C VAL A 894 9.44 -20.35 34.99
N PRO A 895 10.79 -20.53 35.09
CA PRO A 895 11.68 -20.43 33.95
C PRO A 895 11.35 -21.44 32.84
N ILE A 896 11.34 -20.98 31.58
CA ILE A 896 10.98 -21.81 30.42
C ILE A 896 12.18 -21.97 29.47
N VAL A 897 12.43 -23.20 29.06
CA VAL A 897 13.31 -23.55 27.94
C VAL A 897 12.44 -23.93 26.75
N ALA A 898 12.37 -23.06 25.74
CA ALA A 898 11.67 -23.30 24.50
C ALA A 898 12.55 -24.11 23.54
N VAL A 899 12.02 -25.18 22.95
CA VAL A 899 12.73 -26.05 22.01
C VAL A 899 11.97 -26.06 20.69
N PRO A 900 12.47 -25.36 19.67
CA PRO A 900 11.89 -25.44 18.34
C PRO A 900 12.15 -26.81 17.75
N THR A 901 11.18 -27.35 17.00
CA THR A 901 11.33 -28.62 16.31
C THR A 901 11.30 -28.44 14.79
N SER A 902 11.93 -29.36 14.07
CA SER A 902 11.89 -29.42 12.61
C SER A 902 10.55 -29.92 12.07
N THR A 903 9.69 -30.45 12.94
CA THR A 903 8.36 -30.93 12.61
C THR A 903 7.37 -29.77 12.46
N GLY A 904 7.05 -29.41 11.20
CA GLY A 904 6.15 -28.31 10.86
C GLY A 904 5.55 -28.41 9.45
N GLN A 905 4.76 -27.42 9.02
CA GLN A 905 4.27 -27.33 7.65
C GLN A 905 5.43 -27.28 6.63
N PRO A 906 5.24 -27.74 5.39
CA PRO A 906 6.18 -27.46 4.30
C PRO A 906 6.48 -25.95 4.27
N GLY A 907 7.75 -25.57 4.29
CA GLY A 907 8.18 -24.16 4.47
C GLY A 907 8.73 -23.81 5.86
N SER A 908 8.77 -24.74 6.82
CA SER A 908 9.38 -24.49 8.14
C SER A 908 10.93 -24.44 8.15
N PHE A 909 11.57 -24.65 6.99
CA PHE A 909 13.03 -24.72 6.79
C PHE A 909 13.75 -25.56 7.86
N GLY A 910 13.23 -26.75 8.14
CA GLY A 910 13.80 -27.65 9.14
C GLY A 910 13.73 -27.10 10.56
N GLY A 911 12.71 -26.30 10.89
CA GLY A 911 12.43 -25.76 12.23
C GLY A 911 12.89 -24.32 12.47
N PHE A 912 13.44 -23.64 11.45
CA PHE A 912 13.91 -22.26 11.56
C PHE A 912 12.79 -21.25 11.82
N SER A 913 11.61 -21.47 11.24
CA SER A 913 10.42 -20.64 11.53
C SER A 913 9.99 -20.73 13.00
N ALA A 914 10.02 -21.95 13.57
CA ALA A 914 9.72 -22.16 14.98
C ALA A 914 10.77 -21.47 15.89
N LEU A 915 12.05 -21.57 15.52
CA LEU A 915 13.15 -20.91 16.22
C LEU A 915 12.98 -19.38 16.25
N LEU A 916 12.72 -18.76 15.10
CA LEU A 916 12.52 -17.30 15.02
C LEU A 916 11.28 -16.85 15.79
N THR A 917 10.20 -17.63 15.75
CA THR A 917 8.98 -17.35 16.52
C THR A 917 9.26 -17.34 18.02
N MET A 918 10.03 -18.32 18.51
CA MET A 918 10.39 -18.41 19.93
C MET A 918 11.40 -17.33 20.34
N LEU A 919 12.38 -16.99 19.48
CA LEU A 919 13.39 -15.96 19.76
C LEU A 919 12.81 -14.54 19.81
N ASN A 920 11.79 -14.26 18.99
CA ASN A 920 11.11 -12.96 18.95
C ASN A 920 9.98 -12.84 19.99
N SER A 921 9.79 -13.86 20.84
CA SER A 921 8.81 -13.78 21.92
C SER A 921 9.22 -12.71 22.94
N ALA A 922 8.35 -11.74 23.20
CA ALA A 922 8.56 -10.71 24.21
C ALA A 922 8.27 -11.20 25.65
N SER A 923 7.96 -12.49 25.84
CA SER A 923 7.60 -13.04 27.15
C SER A 923 8.84 -13.17 28.05
N PRO A 924 8.84 -12.55 29.25
CA PRO A 924 9.97 -12.65 30.17
C PRO A 924 10.10 -14.10 30.68
N GLY A 925 11.34 -14.55 30.92
CA GLY A 925 11.62 -15.87 31.51
C GLY A 925 11.68 -17.03 30.51
N VAL A 926 11.57 -16.77 29.20
CA VAL A 926 11.75 -17.77 28.14
C VAL A 926 13.16 -17.70 27.56
N VAL A 927 13.85 -18.85 27.51
CA VAL A 927 15.13 -19.02 26.78
C VAL A 927 14.96 -20.06 25.68
N VAL A 928 15.60 -19.88 24.53
CA VAL A 928 15.40 -20.73 23.36
C VAL A 928 16.61 -21.64 23.14
N SER A 929 16.35 -22.94 22.99
CA SER A 929 17.33 -23.97 22.62
C SER A 929 17.49 -24.06 21.10
N ASN A 930 18.50 -24.80 20.65
CA ASN A 930 18.66 -25.11 19.23
C ASN A 930 17.54 -26.04 18.73
N ILE A 931 17.35 -26.07 17.41
CA ILE A 931 16.31 -26.89 16.77
C ILE A 931 16.54 -28.37 17.04
N ASP A 932 15.44 -29.07 17.38
CA ASP A 932 15.40 -30.47 17.76
C ASP A 932 16.32 -30.84 18.92
N ASN A 933 16.82 -29.87 19.68
CA ASN A 933 17.79 -30.12 20.74
C ASN A 933 17.08 -30.33 22.09
N GLY A 934 16.32 -31.42 22.17
CA GLY A 934 15.64 -31.85 23.39
C GLY A 934 16.64 -32.24 24.47
N HIS A 935 17.75 -32.88 24.11
CA HIS A 935 18.79 -33.30 25.06
C HIS A 935 19.38 -32.13 25.86
N SER A 936 19.91 -31.08 25.20
CA SER A 936 20.49 -29.95 25.93
C SER A 936 19.44 -29.19 26.73
N ALA A 937 18.22 -29.04 26.19
CA ALA A 937 17.12 -28.40 26.90
C ALA A 937 16.76 -29.13 28.20
N GLY A 938 16.62 -30.47 28.15
CA GLY A 938 16.35 -31.30 29.31
C GLY A 938 17.46 -31.25 30.36
N VAL A 939 18.73 -31.29 29.94
CA VAL A 939 19.88 -31.15 30.87
C VAL A 939 19.91 -29.77 31.52
N PHE A 940 19.68 -28.72 30.74
CA PHE A 940 19.69 -27.35 31.24
C PHE A 940 18.57 -27.11 32.26
N ALA A 941 17.34 -27.52 31.92
CA ALA A 941 16.20 -27.47 32.85
C ALA A 941 16.48 -28.29 34.13
N ALA A 942 17.14 -29.44 34.01
CA ALA A 942 17.49 -30.27 35.16
C ALA A 942 18.51 -29.62 36.08
N ARG A 943 19.48 -28.89 35.53
CA ARG A 943 20.42 -28.12 36.33
C ARG A 943 19.74 -26.97 37.08
N ILE A 944 18.75 -26.32 36.47
CA ILE A 944 17.93 -25.29 37.13
C ILE A 944 17.19 -25.93 38.32
N ALA A 945 16.38 -26.96 38.07
CA ALA A 945 15.55 -27.61 39.09
C ALA A 945 16.38 -28.14 40.29
N ARG A 946 17.54 -28.75 40.01
CA ARG A 946 18.44 -29.27 41.05
C ARG A 946 19.10 -28.17 41.89
N ARG A 947 19.33 -26.98 41.32
CA ARG A 947 19.86 -25.84 42.08
C ARG A 947 18.80 -25.23 42.99
N THR A 948 17.56 -25.15 42.54
CA THR A 948 16.43 -24.64 43.33
C THR A 948 16.21 -25.43 44.63
N ARG A 949 16.54 -26.73 44.63
CA ARG A 949 16.40 -27.64 45.79
C ARG A 949 17.67 -27.86 46.63
N ARG A 950 18.79 -27.22 46.26
CA ARG A 950 20.04 -27.24 47.05
C ARG A 950 20.15 -26.09 48.05
N GLY A 951 19.13 -25.22 48.12
CA GLY A 951 19.00 -24.11 49.06
C GLY A 951 18.35 -24.52 50.38
#